data_AF-A0A1B8EM88-F1
#
_entry.id   AF-A0A1B8EM88-F1
#
_cell.length_a   1.000
_cell.length_b   1.000
_cell.length_c   1.000
_cell.angle_alpha   90.00
_cell.angle_beta   90.00
_cell.angle_gamma   90.00
#
_symmetry.space_group_name_H-M   'P 1'
#
loop_
_entity.id
_entity.type
_entity.pdbx_description
1 polymer ?
#
loop_
_entity_poly.entity_id
_entity_poly.type
_entity_poly.pdbx_seq_one_letter_code
_entity_poly.pdbx_strand_id
1 'polypeptide(L)'
;MSESQSQSEVPSMDSYMASLRGAISEYESGKSIRSAQAVKLQLAQELIKQEAWDDALRILRPLWHSMSWRREGWWDLTEEVGTILREVAVKAGDGGTVVAVDWELMSSTFARNPRQTLDITKSLDDVDTVKGKPAVVLQGRDIHSFLCATFVFEQAEGKVGEPCTSQLSVTSFASKGSSPVTMAEIKIKFEGSLKPVTIRHSSEAQDVEVRPDNTSFTKVALREEHGNSDETAMSVAKDRGLRSSTLVGDESLIFLPGQTRVFELSCPLREPGKAKAISATFALAAPLFDLECIIDFDHITTRDMWWSQKSARKRVVRADPHSIIILPKPPKMEIKFQALKDQYYTNEPIDLNVDIFNGEDEESLATLEVTISNDGAGTPRLHFKIIIPTAPKSDVEYTPDDETPPSAKLGSISSSNTISAIVVLGPISIQSTYEITLQLKYNLASDLETPITRTAAIRLNIGSPFEANYDFSPRLDSRSWPSFFDPNEEKTSSTGEVAALGLPQKWNLTARYCSFAGEALIVEDVSLAILFLNGGVACSAIHPLPNTSLGLPILPEALVESHFDVLTQKLSLDDRRSASLDLSLLIQWRRDVPESPSNTSTLPIPRLLVASSEPRVLTKLSYSENTTQPMVLHMEYMIENPSMHFLTFSVVMEPNDKFAFSGAKQSTIQLLPLSRRGMSFNLLPNVRGEWVRPQLVVTDRYFQKVLKVAPGDGMKSDKEGILIWIPPDEE
;
A
#
# COMPACT_ATOMS: atom_id res chain seq x y z
N MET A 1 -103.53 0.36 -20.42
CA MET A 1 -102.90 -0.48 -19.39
C MET A 1 -102.54 -1.79 -20.04
N SER A 2 -101.26 -1.97 -20.34
CA SER A 2 -100.67 -3.22 -20.79
C SER A 2 -99.18 -3.13 -20.43
N GLU A 3 -98.82 -3.73 -19.30
CA GLU A 3 -97.44 -3.89 -18.86
C GLU A 3 -96.69 -4.77 -19.85
N SER A 4 -95.62 -4.25 -20.45
CA SER A 4 -94.61 -5.05 -21.14
C SER A 4 -93.48 -5.34 -20.15
N GLN A 5 -93.41 -6.58 -19.68
CA GLN A 5 -92.26 -7.10 -18.95
C GLN A 5 -91.00 -6.99 -19.83
N SER A 6 -89.99 -6.27 -19.34
CA SER A 6 -88.64 -6.26 -19.90
C SER A 6 -87.96 -7.61 -19.65
N GLN A 7 -87.72 -8.37 -20.72
CA GLN A 7 -86.85 -9.54 -20.69
C GLN A 7 -85.42 -9.08 -20.38
N SER A 8 -84.79 -9.65 -19.33
CA SER A 8 -83.38 -9.41 -19.05
C SER A 8 -82.53 -10.14 -20.09
N GLU A 9 -81.83 -9.39 -20.94
CA GLU A 9 -80.78 -9.95 -21.81
C GLU A 9 -79.65 -10.52 -20.95
N VAL A 10 -79.37 -11.81 -21.12
CA VAL A 10 -78.18 -12.45 -20.54
C VAL A 10 -76.96 -11.89 -21.29
N PRO A 11 -75.96 -11.28 -20.60
CA PRO A 11 -74.78 -10.75 -21.27
C PRO A 11 -74.00 -11.86 -21.98
N SER A 12 -73.47 -11.57 -23.18
CA SER A 12 -72.63 -12.53 -23.90
C SER A 12 -71.38 -12.88 -23.10
N MET A 13 -70.88 -14.11 -23.26
CA MET A 13 -69.69 -14.59 -22.56
C MET A 13 -68.47 -13.67 -22.77
N ASP A 14 -68.33 -13.09 -23.97
CA ASP A 14 -67.24 -12.15 -24.29
C ASP A 14 -67.34 -10.83 -23.49
N SER A 15 -68.56 -10.33 -23.27
CA SER A 15 -68.83 -9.15 -22.45
C SER A 15 -68.51 -9.39 -20.98
N TYR A 16 -68.82 -10.60 -20.48
CA TYR A 16 -68.48 -11.03 -19.13
C TYR A 16 -66.95 -11.13 -18.92
N MET A 17 -66.24 -11.76 -19.85
CA MET A 17 -64.77 -11.87 -19.80
C MET A 17 -64.07 -10.51 -19.89
N ALA A 18 -64.59 -9.59 -20.72
CA ALA A 18 -64.10 -8.21 -20.78
C ALA A 18 -64.31 -7.46 -19.44
N SER A 19 -65.46 -7.68 -18.79
CA SER A 19 -65.76 -7.09 -17.47
C SER A 19 -64.82 -7.61 -16.39
N LEU A 20 -64.49 -8.91 -16.39
CA LEU A 20 -63.52 -9.49 -15.45
C LEU A 20 -62.11 -8.89 -15.65
N ARG A 21 -61.68 -8.71 -16.90
CA ARG A 21 -60.38 -8.05 -17.20
C ARG A 21 -60.37 -6.58 -16.75
N GLY A 22 -61.46 -5.85 -16.94
CA GLY A 22 -61.64 -4.49 -16.43
C GLY A 22 -61.56 -4.42 -14.91
N ALA A 23 -62.25 -5.31 -14.21
CA ALA A 23 -62.25 -5.39 -12.75
C ALA A 23 -60.84 -5.70 -12.18
N ILE A 24 -60.06 -6.57 -12.83
CA ILE A 24 -58.67 -6.84 -12.41
C ILE A 24 -57.84 -5.55 -12.47
N SER A 25 -57.94 -4.79 -13.57
CA SER A 25 -57.22 -3.51 -13.74
C SER A 25 -57.61 -2.47 -12.68
N GLU A 26 -58.90 -2.37 -12.36
CA GLU A 26 -59.39 -1.49 -11.29
C GLU A 26 -58.90 -1.91 -9.90
N TYR A 27 -58.94 -3.21 -9.58
CA TYR A 27 -58.46 -3.69 -8.27
C TYR A 27 -56.94 -3.58 -8.12
N GLU A 28 -56.18 -3.78 -9.21
CA GLU A 28 -54.73 -3.59 -9.20
C GLU A 28 -54.35 -2.11 -9.03
N SER A 29 -55.02 -1.20 -9.74
CA SER A 29 -54.82 0.25 -9.58
C SER A 29 -55.27 0.77 -8.22
N GLY A 30 -56.33 0.20 -7.66
CA GLY A 30 -56.84 0.47 -6.31
C GLY A 30 -56.06 -0.21 -5.18
N LYS A 31 -54.98 -0.95 -5.47
CA LYS A 31 -54.14 -1.71 -4.51
C LYS A 31 -54.89 -2.80 -3.71
N SER A 32 -56.05 -3.26 -4.17
CA SER A 32 -56.75 -4.40 -3.55
C SER A 32 -56.23 -5.74 -4.09
N ILE A 33 -55.11 -6.20 -3.54
CA ILE A 33 -54.38 -7.38 -4.03
C ILE A 33 -55.23 -8.66 -3.96
N ARG A 34 -55.94 -8.90 -2.84
CA ARG A 34 -56.76 -10.12 -2.67
C ARG A 34 -57.93 -10.18 -3.65
N SER A 35 -58.62 -9.06 -3.85
CA SER A 35 -59.73 -8.97 -4.81
C SER A 35 -59.24 -9.19 -6.24
N ALA A 36 -58.11 -8.58 -6.62
CA ALA A 36 -57.51 -8.81 -7.92
C ALA A 36 -57.12 -10.30 -8.11
N GLN A 37 -56.54 -10.94 -7.10
CA GLN A 37 -56.16 -12.36 -7.13
C GLN A 37 -57.38 -13.29 -7.25
N ALA A 38 -58.47 -13.00 -6.53
CA ALA A 38 -59.72 -13.77 -6.62
C ALA A 38 -60.38 -13.64 -8.01
N VAL A 39 -60.44 -12.43 -8.58
CA VAL A 39 -60.99 -12.21 -9.92
C VAL A 39 -60.11 -12.84 -11.01
N LYS A 40 -58.78 -12.86 -10.84
CA LYS A 40 -57.86 -13.59 -11.71
C LYS A 40 -58.12 -15.10 -11.70
N LEU A 41 -58.38 -15.68 -10.52
CA LEU A 41 -58.73 -17.09 -10.40
C LEU A 41 -60.07 -17.40 -11.10
N GLN A 42 -61.08 -16.54 -10.91
CA GLN A 42 -62.37 -16.66 -11.62
C GLN A 42 -62.22 -16.56 -13.14
N LEU A 43 -61.43 -15.59 -13.62
CA LEU A 43 -61.14 -15.44 -15.05
C LEU A 43 -60.45 -16.67 -15.62
N ALA A 44 -59.49 -17.26 -14.88
CA ALA A 44 -58.83 -18.48 -15.29
C ALA A 44 -59.79 -19.69 -15.32
N GLN A 45 -60.67 -19.84 -14.33
CA GLN A 45 -61.69 -20.88 -14.31
C GLN A 45 -62.64 -20.78 -15.51
N GLU A 46 -62.97 -19.57 -15.96
CA GLU A 46 -63.82 -19.38 -17.15
C GLU A 46 -63.07 -19.70 -18.45
N LEU A 47 -61.79 -19.37 -18.56
CA LEU A 47 -60.94 -19.78 -19.70
C LEU A 47 -60.78 -21.31 -19.77
N ILE A 48 -60.72 -21.98 -18.62
CA ILE A 48 -60.68 -23.44 -18.54
C ILE A 48 -61.96 -24.06 -19.11
N LYS A 49 -63.13 -23.49 -18.82
CA LYS A 49 -64.41 -23.96 -19.40
C LYS A 49 -64.46 -23.79 -20.93
N GLN A 50 -63.72 -22.83 -21.47
CA GLN A 50 -63.57 -22.60 -22.92
C GLN A 50 -62.45 -23.44 -23.55
N GLU A 51 -61.81 -24.33 -22.79
CA GLU A 51 -60.64 -25.12 -23.21
C GLU A 51 -59.44 -24.25 -23.68
N ALA A 52 -59.40 -22.99 -23.26
CA ALA A 52 -58.32 -22.05 -23.59
C ALA A 52 -57.13 -22.21 -22.60
N TRP A 53 -56.50 -23.40 -22.61
CA TRP A 53 -55.50 -23.82 -21.63
C TRP A 53 -54.28 -22.89 -21.56
N ASP A 54 -53.72 -22.48 -22.70
CA ASP A 54 -52.55 -21.58 -22.74
C ASP A 54 -52.86 -20.19 -22.17
N ASP A 55 -54.08 -19.69 -22.36
CA ASP A 55 -54.51 -18.40 -21.84
C ASP A 55 -54.77 -18.45 -20.33
N ALA A 56 -55.36 -19.56 -19.85
CA ALA A 56 -55.51 -19.83 -18.42
C ALA A 56 -54.14 -19.94 -17.73
N LEU A 57 -53.19 -20.65 -18.34
CA LEU A 57 -51.83 -20.80 -17.83
C LEU A 57 -51.12 -19.45 -17.68
N ARG A 58 -51.29 -18.54 -18.64
CA ARG A 58 -50.71 -17.19 -18.63
C ARG A 58 -51.20 -16.33 -17.47
N ILE A 59 -52.39 -16.63 -16.92
CA ILE A 59 -52.96 -15.92 -15.76
C ILE A 59 -52.59 -16.63 -14.45
N LEU A 60 -52.73 -17.96 -14.41
CA LEU A 60 -52.53 -18.75 -13.18
C LEU A 60 -51.06 -18.83 -12.77
N ARG A 61 -50.12 -18.92 -13.72
CA ARG A 61 -48.69 -19.03 -13.39
C ARG A 61 -48.18 -17.78 -12.65
N PRO A 62 -48.38 -16.54 -13.12
CA PRO A 62 -48.00 -15.35 -12.35
C PRO A 62 -48.77 -15.22 -11.02
N LEU A 63 -50.04 -15.65 -10.97
CA LEU A 63 -50.83 -15.66 -9.75
C LEU A 63 -50.20 -16.59 -8.69
N TRP A 64 -49.85 -17.82 -9.06
CA TRP A 64 -49.23 -18.80 -8.17
C TRP A 64 -47.86 -18.34 -7.64
N HIS A 65 -47.04 -17.66 -8.44
CA HIS A 65 -45.75 -17.12 -7.97
C HIS A 65 -45.93 -15.97 -6.98
N SER A 66 -46.96 -15.12 -7.14
CA SER A 66 -47.10 -13.86 -6.40
C SER A 66 -48.26 -13.81 -5.39
N MET A 67 -48.97 -14.93 -5.20
CA MET A 67 -50.17 -14.96 -4.38
C MET A 67 -49.92 -14.50 -2.94
N SER A 68 -50.85 -13.68 -2.43
CA SER A 68 -50.82 -13.24 -1.03
C SER A 68 -51.26 -14.37 -0.09
N TRP A 69 -52.15 -15.26 -0.57
CA TRP A 69 -52.69 -16.40 0.17
C TRP A 69 -51.62 -17.30 0.79
N ARG A 70 -50.54 -17.60 0.06
CA ARG A 70 -49.39 -18.37 0.58
C ARG A 70 -48.72 -17.67 1.78
N ARG A 71 -48.42 -16.37 1.64
CA ARG A 71 -47.75 -15.58 2.69
C ARG A 71 -48.63 -15.36 3.93
N GLU A 72 -49.95 -15.37 3.74
CA GLU A 72 -50.92 -15.17 4.79
C GLU A 72 -51.42 -16.48 5.43
N GLY A 73 -50.97 -17.64 4.93
CA GLY A 73 -51.34 -18.96 5.46
C GLY A 73 -52.74 -19.47 5.06
N TRP A 74 -53.30 -18.97 3.95
CA TRP A 74 -54.56 -19.43 3.39
C TRP A 74 -54.30 -20.66 2.50
N TRP A 75 -54.05 -21.80 3.14
CA TRP A 75 -53.60 -23.02 2.47
C TRP A 75 -54.66 -23.64 1.56
N ASP A 76 -55.94 -23.58 1.92
CA ASP A 76 -57.04 -24.10 1.09
C ASP A 76 -57.09 -23.42 -0.29
N LEU A 77 -56.96 -22.08 -0.32
CA LEU A 77 -56.92 -21.31 -1.57
C LEU A 77 -55.62 -21.54 -2.35
N THR A 78 -54.51 -21.72 -1.63
CA THR A 78 -53.21 -22.02 -2.24
C THR A 78 -53.24 -23.39 -2.92
N GLU A 79 -53.87 -24.38 -2.29
CA GLU A 79 -54.11 -25.70 -2.83
C GLU A 79 -55.06 -25.69 -4.02
N GLU A 80 -56.15 -24.91 -3.96
CA GLU A 80 -57.08 -24.75 -5.09
C GLU A 80 -56.35 -24.18 -6.31
N VAL A 81 -55.59 -23.10 -6.14
CA VAL A 81 -54.79 -22.49 -7.22
C VAL A 81 -53.76 -23.48 -7.76
N GLY A 82 -53.04 -24.19 -6.88
CA GLY A 82 -52.07 -25.20 -7.28
C GLY A 82 -52.70 -26.33 -8.08
N THR A 83 -53.82 -26.88 -7.59
CA THR A 83 -54.54 -27.98 -8.24
C THR A 83 -55.05 -27.59 -9.63
N ILE A 84 -55.66 -26.40 -9.74
CA ILE A 84 -56.13 -25.87 -11.03
C ILE A 84 -54.95 -25.59 -11.97
N LEU A 85 -53.87 -24.98 -11.47
CA LEU A 85 -52.67 -24.70 -12.26
C LEU A 85 -52.03 -26.00 -12.78
N ARG A 86 -51.98 -27.05 -11.95
CA ARG A 86 -51.49 -28.37 -12.35
C ARG A 86 -52.32 -28.94 -13.49
N GLU A 87 -53.65 -28.94 -13.37
CA GLU A 87 -54.56 -29.45 -14.41
C GLU A 87 -54.35 -28.72 -15.75
N VAL A 88 -54.29 -27.39 -15.70
CA VAL A 88 -54.04 -26.55 -16.87
C VAL A 88 -52.65 -26.81 -17.47
N ALA A 89 -51.62 -26.92 -16.65
CA ALA A 89 -50.25 -27.17 -17.11
C ALA A 89 -50.10 -28.54 -17.78
N VAL A 90 -50.79 -29.58 -17.28
CA VAL A 90 -50.86 -30.89 -17.93
C VAL A 90 -51.50 -30.78 -19.32
N LYS A 91 -52.64 -30.07 -19.44
CA LYS A 91 -53.33 -29.90 -20.73
C LYS A 91 -52.58 -29.01 -21.72
N ALA A 92 -51.83 -28.02 -21.24
CA ALA A 92 -50.99 -27.14 -22.06
C ALA A 92 -49.59 -27.72 -22.39
N GLY A 93 -49.23 -28.88 -21.81
CA GLY A 93 -47.92 -29.52 -22.00
C GLY A 93 -46.74 -28.77 -21.35
N ASP A 94 -46.98 -27.96 -20.30
CA ASP A 94 -45.94 -27.25 -19.55
C ASP A 94 -45.44 -28.09 -18.36
N GLY A 95 -44.59 -29.08 -18.67
CA GLY A 95 -44.05 -30.01 -17.67
C GLY A 95 -43.25 -29.33 -16.55
N GLY A 96 -42.61 -28.18 -16.81
CA GLY A 96 -41.87 -27.45 -15.78
C GLY A 96 -42.79 -26.92 -14.68
N THR A 97 -43.95 -26.38 -15.06
CA THR A 97 -44.96 -25.91 -14.11
C THR A 97 -45.62 -27.07 -13.36
N VAL A 98 -45.86 -28.22 -14.01
CA VAL A 98 -46.39 -29.42 -13.35
C VAL A 98 -45.47 -29.86 -12.21
N VAL A 99 -44.17 -30.02 -12.48
CA VAL A 99 -43.18 -30.44 -11.48
C VAL A 99 -43.06 -29.43 -10.33
N ALA A 100 -43.05 -28.13 -10.63
CA ALA A 100 -42.96 -27.07 -9.62
C ALA A 100 -44.14 -27.07 -8.65
N VAL A 101 -45.36 -27.27 -9.18
CA VAL A 101 -46.59 -27.33 -8.38
C VAL A 101 -46.67 -28.63 -7.59
N ASP A 102 -46.34 -29.77 -8.21
CA ASP A 102 -46.30 -31.06 -7.53
C ASP A 102 -45.35 -31.04 -6.34
N TRP A 103 -44.18 -30.43 -6.49
CA TRP A 103 -43.23 -30.22 -5.39
C TRP A 103 -43.85 -29.48 -4.20
N GLU A 104 -44.58 -28.38 -4.44
CA GLU A 104 -45.26 -27.63 -3.37
C GLU A 104 -46.37 -28.46 -2.73
N LEU A 105 -47.23 -29.11 -3.52
CA LEU A 105 -48.36 -29.91 -3.05
C LEU A 105 -47.96 -31.18 -2.27
N MET A 106 -46.69 -31.59 -2.29
CA MET A 106 -46.21 -32.68 -1.43
C MET A 106 -46.27 -32.36 0.07
N SER A 107 -46.27 -31.07 0.43
CA SER A 107 -46.29 -30.62 1.82
C SER A 107 -47.53 -31.14 2.57
N SER A 108 -47.34 -31.59 3.81
CA SER A 108 -48.41 -32.06 4.70
C SER A 108 -49.38 -30.96 5.14
N THR A 109 -49.13 -29.72 4.71
CA THR A 109 -49.98 -28.56 5.01
C THR A 109 -51.26 -28.55 4.16
N PHE A 110 -51.25 -29.22 3.00
CA PHE A 110 -52.37 -29.28 2.06
C PHE A 110 -53.31 -30.47 2.35
N ALA A 111 -54.61 -30.29 2.09
CA ALA A 111 -55.67 -31.22 2.45
C ALA A 111 -55.78 -32.37 1.45
N ARG A 112 -55.17 -33.50 1.81
CA ARG A 112 -55.04 -34.70 0.96
C ARG A 112 -56.34 -35.18 0.28
N ASN A 113 -56.20 -35.56 -0.99
CA ASN A 113 -57.06 -36.55 -1.65
C ASN A 113 -56.60 -38.00 -1.29
N PRO A 114 -57.37 -38.80 -0.52
CA PRO A 114 -56.88 -40.03 0.12
C PRO A 114 -56.42 -41.16 -0.81
N ARG A 115 -56.68 -41.07 -2.12
CA ARG A 115 -56.49 -42.17 -3.09
C ARG A 115 -55.21 -42.09 -3.93
N GLN A 116 -54.41 -41.02 -3.81
CA GLN A 116 -53.22 -40.82 -4.63
C GLN A 116 -51.95 -40.91 -3.76
N THR A 117 -51.00 -41.74 -4.18
CA THR A 117 -49.62 -41.74 -3.67
C THR A 117 -48.85 -40.71 -4.47
N LEU A 118 -48.44 -39.60 -3.84
CA LEU A 118 -47.61 -38.58 -4.48
C LEU A 118 -46.18 -39.11 -4.59
N ASP A 119 -45.72 -39.26 -5.82
CA ASP A 119 -44.35 -39.62 -6.17
C ASP A 119 -43.83 -38.58 -7.16
N ILE A 120 -42.98 -37.66 -6.66
CA ILE A 120 -42.46 -36.54 -7.46
C ILE A 120 -41.70 -37.03 -8.70
N THR A 121 -41.07 -38.20 -8.63
CA THR A 121 -40.31 -38.76 -9.76
C THR A 121 -41.22 -39.15 -10.93
N LYS A 122 -42.52 -39.31 -10.67
CA LYS A 122 -43.56 -39.69 -11.64
C LYS A 122 -44.48 -38.54 -12.02
N SER A 123 -44.15 -37.31 -11.64
CA SER A 123 -44.99 -36.13 -11.92
C SER A 123 -45.33 -35.92 -13.39
N LEU A 124 -44.48 -36.41 -14.31
CA LEU A 124 -44.66 -36.28 -15.75
C LEU A 124 -45.12 -37.58 -16.44
N ASP A 125 -45.37 -38.66 -15.71
CA ASP A 125 -45.78 -39.96 -16.30
C ASP A 125 -47.16 -39.87 -16.98
N ASP A 126 -48.06 -39.03 -16.46
CA ASP A 126 -49.42 -38.83 -16.97
C ASP A 126 -49.54 -37.69 -18.01
N VAL A 127 -48.42 -37.18 -18.53
CA VAL A 127 -48.38 -36.03 -19.46
C VAL A 127 -47.97 -36.47 -20.87
N ASP A 128 -48.96 -36.65 -21.75
CA ASP A 128 -48.76 -37.19 -23.12
C ASP A 128 -47.86 -36.31 -24.03
N THR A 129 -47.78 -35.00 -23.77
CA THR A 129 -47.09 -34.01 -24.63
C THR A 129 -46.19 -33.06 -23.85
N VAL A 130 -45.02 -33.53 -23.42
CA VAL A 130 -43.98 -32.65 -22.85
C VAL A 130 -43.04 -32.13 -23.95
N LYS A 131 -42.83 -30.81 -24.00
CA LYS A 131 -42.02 -30.12 -25.03
C LYS A 131 -40.49 -30.39 -24.95
N GLY A 132 -40.02 -31.17 -23.96
CA GLY A 132 -38.62 -31.53 -23.71
C GLY A 132 -38.37 -31.85 -22.22
N LYS A 133 -37.21 -32.42 -21.84
CA LYS A 133 -36.85 -32.66 -20.43
C LYS A 133 -36.73 -31.31 -19.68
N PRO A 134 -37.63 -30.96 -18.76
CA PRO A 134 -37.57 -29.67 -18.10
C PRO A 134 -36.49 -29.66 -17.02
N ALA A 135 -35.80 -28.53 -16.90
CA ALA A 135 -34.92 -28.20 -15.78
C ALA A 135 -35.62 -27.13 -14.92
N VAL A 136 -35.95 -27.46 -13.69
CA VAL A 136 -36.78 -26.65 -12.80
C VAL A 136 -35.95 -26.16 -11.62
N VAL A 137 -35.91 -24.84 -11.41
CA VAL A 137 -35.23 -24.25 -10.25
C VAL A 137 -36.26 -23.57 -9.37
N LEU A 138 -36.36 -24.01 -8.12
CA LEU A 138 -37.30 -23.53 -7.13
C LEU A 138 -36.56 -22.80 -6.01
N GLN A 139 -37.04 -21.60 -5.69
CA GLN A 139 -36.57 -20.84 -4.54
C GLN A 139 -37.52 -21.07 -3.37
N GLY A 140 -37.02 -21.56 -2.23
CA GLY A 140 -37.82 -21.90 -1.07
C GLY A 140 -38.59 -20.72 -0.46
N ARG A 141 -38.22 -19.48 -0.78
CA ARG A 141 -38.98 -18.27 -0.40
C ARG A 141 -40.22 -18.02 -1.27
N ASP A 142 -40.22 -18.53 -2.50
CA ASP A 142 -41.27 -18.28 -3.48
C ASP A 142 -42.35 -19.38 -3.45
N ILE A 143 -42.05 -20.53 -2.83
CA ILE A 143 -42.93 -21.72 -2.74
C ILE A 143 -42.96 -22.30 -1.33
N HIS A 144 -44.02 -23.02 -0.96
CA HIS A 144 -44.10 -23.75 0.30
C HIS A 144 -43.52 -25.17 0.16
N SER A 145 -42.19 -25.27 0.23
CA SER A 145 -41.47 -26.55 0.11
C SER A 145 -41.84 -27.54 1.22
N PHE A 146 -41.91 -28.84 0.90
CA PHE A 146 -42.03 -29.89 1.91
C PHE A 146 -40.71 -30.15 2.64
N LEU A 147 -39.58 -29.66 2.13
CA LEU A 147 -38.29 -29.74 2.82
C LEU A 147 -38.01 -28.45 3.58
N CYS A 148 -37.51 -28.60 4.80
CA CYS A 148 -36.97 -27.51 5.61
C CYS A 148 -35.55 -27.87 6.03
N ALA A 149 -34.62 -26.95 5.84
CA ALA A 149 -33.21 -27.15 6.18
C ALA A 149 -32.74 -26.06 7.14
N THR A 150 -31.88 -26.45 8.08
CA THR A 150 -31.24 -25.56 9.07
C THR A 150 -29.76 -25.91 9.16
N PHE A 151 -28.90 -24.93 9.38
CA PHE A 151 -27.45 -25.15 9.45
C PHE A 151 -26.83 -24.48 10.68
N VAL A 152 -26.14 -25.25 11.51
CA VAL A 152 -25.61 -24.70 12.77
C VAL A 152 -24.14 -25.07 12.92
N PHE A 153 -23.30 -24.08 13.26
CA PHE A 153 -21.94 -24.34 13.72
C PHE A 153 -21.95 -24.76 15.20
N GLU A 154 -21.08 -25.67 15.63
CA GLU A 154 -21.02 -26.04 17.05
C GLU A 154 -20.57 -24.85 17.90
N GLN A 155 -19.52 -24.17 17.44
CA GLN A 155 -18.85 -23.07 18.13
C GLN A 155 -19.06 -21.75 17.37
N ALA A 156 -18.99 -20.63 18.08
CA ALA A 156 -19.11 -19.29 17.49
C ALA A 156 -17.77 -18.80 16.92
N GLU A 157 -16.68 -19.36 17.43
CA GLU A 157 -15.30 -19.02 17.10
C GLU A 157 -14.55 -20.32 16.82
N GLY A 158 -13.62 -20.28 15.87
CA GLY A 158 -12.69 -21.36 15.60
C GLY A 158 -11.33 -20.80 15.19
N LYS A 159 -10.28 -21.60 15.25
CA LYS A 159 -8.95 -21.16 14.82
C LYS A 159 -8.58 -21.79 13.49
N VAL A 160 -7.83 -21.03 12.69
CA VAL A 160 -7.18 -21.54 11.48
C VAL A 160 -6.34 -22.79 11.81
N GLY A 161 -6.51 -23.85 11.03
CA GLY A 161 -5.87 -25.16 11.21
C GLY A 161 -6.64 -26.15 12.11
N GLU A 162 -7.71 -25.72 12.79
CA GLU A 162 -8.58 -26.61 13.58
C GLU A 162 -9.82 -27.03 12.74
N PRO A 163 -10.32 -28.27 12.90
CA PRO A 163 -11.57 -28.68 12.28
C PRO A 163 -12.76 -28.02 12.99
N CYS A 164 -13.71 -27.51 12.20
CA CYS A 164 -14.95 -26.94 12.69
C CYS A 164 -16.11 -27.93 12.49
N THR A 165 -16.75 -28.32 13.59
CA THR A 165 -17.94 -29.15 13.54
C THR A 165 -19.18 -28.30 13.27
N SER A 166 -20.00 -28.74 12.31
CA SER A 166 -21.26 -28.12 11.94
C SER A 166 -22.31 -29.18 11.64
N GLN A 167 -23.59 -28.80 11.64
CA GLN A 167 -24.70 -29.71 11.39
C GLN A 167 -25.67 -29.10 10.38
N LEU A 168 -25.97 -29.86 9.31
CA LEU A 168 -27.11 -29.62 8.44
C LEU A 168 -28.27 -30.52 8.90
N SER A 169 -29.37 -29.93 9.33
CA SER A 169 -30.59 -30.66 9.72
C SER A 169 -31.69 -30.41 8.70
N VAL A 170 -32.16 -31.48 8.05
CA VAL A 170 -33.19 -31.45 7.02
C VAL A 170 -34.42 -32.21 7.52
N THR A 171 -35.57 -31.53 7.59
CA THR A 171 -36.85 -32.12 7.98
C THR A 171 -37.78 -32.20 6.79
N SER A 172 -38.31 -33.40 6.53
CA SER A 172 -39.32 -33.64 5.50
C SER A 172 -40.72 -33.54 6.09
N PHE A 173 -41.47 -32.55 5.64
CA PHE A 173 -42.90 -32.36 5.89
C PHE A 173 -43.74 -32.97 4.76
N ALA A 174 -43.25 -33.98 4.05
CA ALA A 174 -44.07 -34.67 3.05
C ALA A 174 -45.28 -35.36 3.70
N SER A 175 -46.41 -35.35 3.00
CA SER A 175 -47.66 -35.97 3.45
C SER A 175 -47.53 -37.46 3.81
N LYS A 176 -48.22 -37.89 4.87
CA LYS A 176 -48.22 -39.31 5.29
C LYS A 176 -48.74 -40.22 4.17
N GLY A 177 -47.86 -41.06 3.62
CA GLY A 177 -48.16 -41.99 2.51
C GLY A 177 -47.60 -41.59 1.14
N SER A 178 -46.84 -40.49 1.03
CA SER A 178 -46.03 -40.22 -0.17
C SER A 178 -44.83 -41.17 -0.27
N SER A 179 -44.27 -41.33 -1.47
CA SER A 179 -43.01 -42.08 -1.64
C SER A 179 -41.83 -41.32 -1.01
N PRO A 180 -40.76 -42.03 -0.61
CA PRO A 180 -39.49 -41.40 -0.23
C PRO A 180 -38.91 -40.60 -1.40
N VAL A 181 -38.31 -39.44 -1.10
CA VAL A 181 -37.63 -38.63 -2.14
C VAL A 181 -36.12 -38.81 -1.99
N THR A 182 -35.49 -39.24 -3.08
CA THR A 182 -34.03 -39.41 -3.14
C THR A 182 -33.41 -38.23 -3.86
N MET A 183 -32.62 -37.43 -3.14
CA MET A 183 -31.85 -36.34 -3.76
C MET A 183 -30.56 -36.91 -4.37
N ALA A 184 -30.10 -36.33 -5.48
CA ALA A 184 -28.81 -36.66 -6.07
C ALA A 184 -27.66 -35.98 -5.31
N GLU A 185 -27.86 -34.73 -4.90
CA GLU A 185 -26.85 -33.96 -4.18
C GLU A 185 -27.47 -32.86 -3.30
N ILE A 186 -26.73 -32.47 -2.25
CA ILE A 186 -26.99 -31.28 -1.44
C ILE A 186 -25.75 -30.39 -1.48
N LYS A 187 -25.88 -29.16 -1.93
CA LYS A 187 -24.80 -28.16 -1.95
C LYS A 187 -25.07 -27.08 -0.90
N ILE A 188 -24.15 -26.93 0.05
CA ILE A 188 -24.20 -25.91 1.09
C ILE A 188 -23.31 -24.75 0.65
N LYS A 189 -23.92 -23.58 0.54
CA LYS A 189 -23.23 -22.35 0.14
C LYS A 189 -22.88 -21.53 1.37
N PHE A 190 -21.63 -21.07 1.42
CA PHE A 190 -21.12 -20.17 2.44
C PHE A 190 -20.80 -18.81 1.84
N GLU A 191 -20.93 -17.77 2.65
CA GLU A 191 -20.39 -16.44 2.44
C GLU A 191 -19.16 -16.26 3.34
N GLY A 192 -18.10 -15.65 2.83
CA GLY A 192 -16.87 -15.38 3.59
C GLY A 192 -15.79 -16.46 3.42
N SER A 193 -15.08 -16.78 4.50
CA SER A 193 -13.83 -17.56 4.49
C SER A 193 -13.98 -19.10 4.53
N LEU A 194 -15.16 -19.63 4.18
CA LEU A 194 -15.40 -21.08 4.07
C LEU A 194 -15.71 -21.50 2.63
N LYS A 195 -15.13 -22.62 2.21
CA LYS A 195 -15.38 -23.23 0.90
C LYS A 195 -16.74 -23.94 0.88
N PRO A 196 -17.45 -24.01 -0.27
CA PRO A 196 -18.70 -24.76 -0.39
C PRO A 196 -18.55 -26.25 -0.06
N VAL A 197 -19.60 -26.84 0.53
CA VAL A 197 -19.67 -28.27 0.85
C VAL A 197 -20.73 -28.94 -0.03
N THR A 198 -20.39 -30.08 -0.64
CA THR A 198 -21.32 -30.89 -1.45
C THR A 198 -21.43 -32.29 -0.86
N ILE A 199 -22.66 -32.75 -0.62
CA ILE A 199 -22.96 -34.11 -0.20
C ILE A 199 -23.61 -34.81 -1.40
N ARG A 200 -23.02 -35.91 -1.88
CA ARG A 200 -23.55 -36.71 -3.00
C ARG A 200 -24.27 -37.95 -2.47
N HIS A 201 -25.31 -38.37 -3.18
CA HIS A 201 -26.03 -39.58 -2.85
C HIS A 201 -25.19 -40.83 -3.12
N SER A 202 -25.07 -41.70 -2.12
CA SER A 202 -24.48 -43.03 -2.27
C SER A 202 -25.41 -44.11 -1.71
N SER A 203 -25.71 -45.11 -2.55
CA SER A 203 -26.48 -46.31 -2.17
C SER A 203 -25.69 -47.30 -1.31
N GLU A 204 -24.37 -47.12 -1.20
CA GLU A 204 -23.48 -47.97 -0.39
C GLU A 204 -23.40 -47.49 1.07
N ALA A 205 -23.89 -46.29 1.36
CA ALA A 205 -23.95 -45.77 2.72
C ALA A 205 -24.95 -46.57 3.56
N GLN A 206 -24.52 -47.04 4.74
CA GLN A 206 -25.36 -47.83 5.64
C GLN A 206 -26.55 -46.99 6.13
N ASP A 207 -27.76 -47.54 6.01
CA ASP A 207 -28.95 -46.94 6.60
C ASP A 207 -28.79 -46.89 8.13
N VAL A 208 -28.70 -45.67 8.68
CA VAL A 208 -28.66 -45.45 10.12
C VAL A 208 -30.01 -45.85 10.73
N GLU A 209 -29.98 -46.58 11.85
CA GLU A 209 -31.18 -46.95 12.61
C GLU A 209 -32.07 -45.71 12.84
N VAL A 210 -33.26 -45.73 12.26
CA VAL A 210 -34.27 -44.68 12.45
C VAL A 210 -34.72 -44.73 13.90
N ARG A 211 -34.48 -43.64 14.63
CA ARG A 211 -34.90 -43.52 16.03
C ARG A 211 -36.43 -43.50 16.15
N PRO A 212 -36.97 -43.82 17.35
CA PRO A 212 -38.41 -43.74 17.61
C PRO A 212 -39.02 -42.32 17.42
N ASP A 213 -38.19 -41.27 17.39
CA ASP A 213 -38.60 -39.89 17.07
C ASP A 213 -38.46 -39.53 15.57
N ASN A 214 -38.37 -40.54 14.69
CA ASN A 214 -38.22 -40.41 13.24
C ASN A 214 -37.03 -39.54 12.81
N THR A 215 -35.97 -39.53 13.63
CA THR A 215 -34.74 -38.78 13.37
C THR A 215 -33.58 -39.73 13.05
N SER A 216 -32.79 -39.43 12.02
CA SER A 216 -31.51 -40.10 11.74
C SER A 216 -30.35 -39.13 11.85
N PHE A 217 -29.20 -39.64 12.28
CA PHE A 217 -27.99 -38.86 12.52
C PHE A 217 -26.81 -39.54 11.85
N THR A 218 -26.08 -38.82 10.99
CA THR A 218 -24.90 -39.35 10.30
C THR A 218 -23.76 -38.36 10.33
N LYS A 219 -22.53 -38.86 10.51
CA LYS A 219 -21.30 -38.08 10.36
C LYS A 219 -20.78 -38.27 8.94
N VAL A 220 -20.67 -37.18 8.18
CA VAL A 220 -20.22 -37.24 6.79
C VAL A 220 -18.71 -36.99 6.75
N ALA A 221 -17.96 -37.95 6.20
CA ALA A 221 -16.55 -37.78 5.94
C ALA A 221 -16.36 -36.88 4.70
N LEU A 222 -15.78 -35.70 4.91
CA LEU A 222 -15.51 -34.74 3.83
C LEU A 222 -14.10 -34.95 3.28
N ARG A 223 -13.97 -34.94 1.95
CA ARG A 223 -12.71 -34.93 1.19
C ARG A 223 -12.61 -33.66 0.35
N GLU A 224 -11.42 -33.13 0.18
CA GLU A 224 -11.18 -32.00 -0.72
C GLU A 224 -11.03 -32.51 -2.16
N GLU A 225 -12.02 -32.24 -3.02
CA GLU A 225 -11.92 -32.47 -4.46
C GLU A 225 -11.44 -31.18 -5.13
N HIS A 226 -10.36 -31.29 -5.89
CA HIS A 226 -9.88 -30.21 -6.76
C HIS A 226 -10.62 -30.32 -8.08
N GLY A 227 -11.40 -29.30 -8.45
CA GLY A 227 -12.05 -29.28 -9.75
C GLY A 227 -10.99 -29.33 -10.86
N ASN A 228 -10.89 -30.46 -11.56
CA ASN A 228 -10.41 -30.46 -12.93
C ASN A 228 -11.50 -29.78 -13.76
N SER A 229 -11.44 -28.46 -13.87
CA SER A 229 -12.31 -27.76 -14.81
C SER A 229 -11.96 -28.23 -16.22
N ASP A 230 -12.91 -28.90 -16.87
CA ASP A 230 -12.93 -29.13 -18.32
C ASP A 230 -12.51 -27.86 -19.07
N GLU A 231 -11.68 -28.02 -20.10
CA GLU A 231 -10.96 -26.98 -20.86
C GLU A 231 -11.85 -26.02 -21.68
N THR A 232 -13.17 -25.95 -21.47
CA THR A 232 -14.07 -25.32 -22.47
C THR A 232 -14.72 -24.00 -22.06
N ALA A 233 -14.35 -23.37 -20.94
CA ALA A 233 -14.86 -22.05 -20.57
C ALA A 233 -13.74 -21.06 -20.20
N MET A 234 -12.93 -20.69 -21.20
CA MET A 234 -11.99 -19.57 -21.10
C MET A 234 -12.68 -18.23 -21.36
N SER A 235 -12.19 -17.21 -20.64
CA SER A 235 -12.64 -15.79 -20.56
C SER A 235 -13.86 -15.62 -19.64
N VAL A 236 -13.77 -15.09 -18.42
CA VAL A 236 -13.35 -13.72 -18.05
C VAL A 236 -12.84 -13.63 -16.58
N ALA A 237 -12.18 -14.64 -16.02
CA ALA A 237 -11.70 -14.58 -14.63
C ALA A 237 -10.24 -15.04 -14.50
N LYS A 238 -9.32 -14.28 -15.08
CA LYS A 238 -7.89 -14.31 -14.75
C LYS A 238 -7.58 -13.16 -13.79
N ASP A 239 -8.12 -13.23 -12.59
CA ASP A 239 -7.54 -12.52 -11.45
C ASP A 239 -8.02 -13.19 -10.16
N ARG A 240 -7.09 -13.53 -9.26
CA ARG A 240 -7.21 -14.43 -8.08
C ARG A 240 -7.01 -15.92 -8.40
N GLY A 241 -5.76 -16.37 -8.22
CA GLY A 241 -5.33 -17.77 -8.32
C GLY A 241 -5.86 -18.69 -7.21
N LEU A 242 -7.18 -18.79 -7.06
CA LEU A 242 -7.80 -19.78 -6.19
C LEU A 242 -8.26 -20.95 -7.05
N ARG A 243 -7.50 -22.05 -7.04
CA ARG A 243 -8.04 -23.36 -7.42
C ARG A 243 -9.25 -23.59 -6.50
N SER A 244 -10.46 -23.54 -7.03
CA SER A 244 -11.68 -23.74 -6.25
C SER A 244 -11.81 -25.23 -5.87
N SER A 245 -11.07 -25.66 -4.84
CA SER A 245 -11.29 -26.95 -4.20
C SER A 245 -12.64 -26.92 -3.49
N THR A 246 -13.47 -27.94 -3.67
CA THR A 246 -14.76 -28.10 -2.97
C THR A 246 -14.67 -29.24 -1.98
N LEU A 247 -15.30 -29.11 -0.82
CA LEU A 247 -15.43 -30.21 0.14
C LEU A 247 -16.57 -31.12 -0.32
N VAL A 248 -16.28 -32.40 -0.53
CA VAL A 248 -17.23 -33.40 -1.02
C VAL A 248 -17.35 -34.53 -0.01
N GLY A 249 -18.57 -34.93 0.31
CA GLY A 249 -18.87 -36.15 1.07
C GLY A 249 -19.89 -37.00 0.34
N ASP A 250 -19.92 -38.31 0.62
CA ASP A 250 -20.93 -39.23 0.08
C ASP A 250 -21.78 -39.77 1.23
N GLU A 251 -23.10 -39.74 1.08
CA GLU A 251 -24.05 -40.20 2.11
C GLU A 251 -25.41 -40.58 1.50
N SER A 252 -26.22 -41.37 2.21
CA SER A 252 -27.58 -41.68 1.75
C SER A 252 -28.49 -40.44 1.87
N LEU A 253 -28.87 -39.88 0.72
CA LEU A 253 -29.76 -38.71 0.60
C LEU A 253 -31.24 -39.06 0.35
N ILE A 254 -31.76 -40.07 1.07
CA ILE A 254 -33.17 -40.49 1.00
C ILE A 254 -33.96 -39.84 2.14
N PHE A 255 -35.03 -39.13 1.81
CA PHE A 255 -35.90 -38.45 2.78
C PHE A 255 -37.27 -39.12 2.86
N LEU A 256 -37.57 -39.72 4.02
CA LEU A 256 -38.87 -40.31 4.29
C LEU A 256 -39.89 -39.25 4.73
N PRO A 257 -41.20 -39.47 4.51
CA PRO A 257 -42.23 -38.54 4.99
C PRO A 257 -42.21 -38.39 6.52
N GLY A 258 -42.15 -37.15 7.00
CA GLY A 258 -42.11 -36.83 8.43
C GLY A 258 -40.75 -37.08 9.11
N GLN A 259 -39.69 -37.42 8.37
CA GLN A 259 -38.37 -37.74 8.93
C GLN A 259 -37.49 -36.48 9.04
N THR A 260 -36.67 -36.42 10.09
CA THR A 260 -35.58 -35.44 10.20
C THR A 260 -34.24 -36.17 10.02
N ARG A 261 -33.41 -35.72 9.08
CA ARG A 261 -32.04 -36.21 8.88
C ARG A 261 -31.04 -35.14 9.29
N VAL A 262 -30.06 -35.52 10.09
CA VAL A 262 -28.98 -34.64 10.55
C VAL A 262 -27.65 -35.13 10.02
N PHE A 263 -26.96 -34.27 9.28
CA PHE A 263 -25.63 -34.49 8.74
C PHE A 263 -24.63 -33.66 9.56
N GLU A 264 -23.78 -34.33 10.33
CA GLU A 264 -22.65 -33.70 11.02
C GLU A 264 -21.45 -33.64 10.09
N LEU A 265 -20.92 -32.43 9.92
CA LEU A 265 -19.84 -32.09 9.00
C LEU A 265 -18.64 -31.57 9.79
N SER A 266 -17.44 -32.00 9.42
CA SER A 266 -16.19 -31.50 9.99
C SER A 266 -15.41 -30.74 8.91
N CYS A 267 -15.52 -29.41 8.91
CA CYS A 267 -14.92 -28.55 7.88
C CYS A 267 -13.58 -27.98 8.36
N PRO A 268 -12.47 -28.12 7.62
CA PRO A 268 -11.19 -27.51 7.99
C PRO A 268 -11.25 -25.98 7.85
N LEU A 269 -10.79 -25.25 8.88
CA LEU A 269 -10.72 -23.79 8.86
C LEU A 269 -9.37 -23.35 8.29
N ARG A 270 -9.35 -22.84 7.04
CA ARG A 270 -8.09 -22.48 6.34
C ARG A 270 -7.78 -20.98 6.39
N GLU A 271 -8.81 -20.14 6.32
CA GLU A 271 -8.66 -18.69 6.16
C GLU A 271 -9.28 -17.95 7.35
N PRO A 272 -8.56 -16.97 7.95
CA PRO A 272 -9.12 -16.15 9.00
C PRO A 272 -10.20 -15.22 8.41
N GLY A 273 -11.23 -14.95 9.19
CA GLY A 273 -12.34 -14.11 8.75
C GLY A 273 -13.69 -14.57 9.29
N LYS A 274 -14.76 -13.91 8.86
CA LYS A 274 -16.13 -14.32 9.17
C LYS A 274 -16.63 -15.24 8.06
N ALA A 275 -17.27 -16.35 8.43
CA ALA A 275 -17.99 -17.20 7.50
C ALA A 275 -19.43 -17.40 7.95
N LYS A 276 -20.35 -17.49 6.99
CA LYS A 276 -21.78 -17.68 7.23
C LYS A 276 -22.39 -18.66 6.24
N ALA A 277 -23.14 -19.64 6.71
CA ALA A 277 -23.96 -20.49 5.85
C ALA A 277 -25.16 -19.69 5.35
N ILE A 278 -25.38 -19.64 4.03
CA ILE A 278 -26.46 -18.83 3.43
C ILE A 278 -27.62 -19.67 2.91
N SER A 279 -27.35 -20.81 2.29
CA SER A 279 -28.38 -21.68 1.74
C SER A 279 -27.91 -23.11 1.51
N ALA A 280 -28.87 -24.02 1.36
CA ALA A 280 -28.68 -25.37 0.84
C ALA A 280 -29.48 -25.57 -0.45
N THR A 281 -28.81 -26.01 -1.51
CA THR A 281 -29.43 -26.43 -2.77
C THR A 281 -29.59 -27.95 -2.78
N PHE A 282 -30.82 -28.42 -2.92
CA PHE A 282 -31.19 -29.82 -3.05
C PHE A 282 -31.42 -30.12 -4.52
N ALA A 283 -30.62 -31.00 -5.12
CA ALA A 283 -30.83 -31.42 -6.51
C ALA A 283 -31.45 -32.81 -6.57
N LEU A 284 -32.47 -32.93 -7.41
CA LEU A 284 -33.18 -34.16 -7.74
C LEU A 284 -33.00 -34.42 -9.24
N ALA A 285 -32.40 -35.56 -9.57
CA ALA A 285 -32.24 -36.02 -10.94
C ALA A 285 -33.26 -37.13 -11.22
N ALA A 286 -34.31 -36.82 -11.98
CA ALA A 286 -35.30 -37.78 -12.43
C ALA A 286 -35.11 -38.11 -13.93
N PRO A 287 -35.63 -39.25 -14.43
CA PRO A 287 -35.53 -39.59 -15.85
C PRO A 287 -36.19 -38.54 -16.75
N LEU A 288 -37.33 -37.99 -16.32
CA LEU A 288 -38.15 -37.09 -17.12
C LEU A 288 -37.89 -35.61 -16.85
N PHE A 289 -37.20 -35.22 -15.77
CA PHE A 289 -36.89 -33.83 -15.43
C PHE A 289 -35.71 -33.72 -14.46
N ASP A 290 -35.10 -32.54 -14.39
CA ASP A 290 -34.13 -32.20 -13.34
C ASP A 290 -34.69 -31.07 -12.49
N LEU A 291 -34.51 -31.15 -11.16
CA LEU A 291 -35.07 -30.17 -10.23
C LEU A 291 -34.05 -29.75 -9.18
N GLU A 292 -33.89 -28.45 -8.99
CA GLU A 292 -33.10 -27.86 -7.91
C GLU A 292 -33.99 -27.03 -7.00
N CYS A 293 -33.95 -27.30 -5.69
CA CYS A 293 -34.64 -26.51 -4.67
C CYS A 293 -33.62 -25.81 -3.78
N ILE A 294 -33.62 -24.49 -3.76
CA ILE A 294 -32.72 -23.66 -2.95
C ILE A 294 -33.47 -23.23 -1.69
N ILE A 295 -32.96 -23.64 -0.52
CA ILE A 295 -33.51 -23.27 0.79
C ILE A 295 -32.52 -22.33 1.47
N ASP A 296 -32.93 -21.09 1.67
CA ASP A 296 -32.15 -20.09 2.41
C ASP A 296 -32.24 -20.33 3.92
N PHE A 297 -31.14 -20.15 4.62
CA PHE A 297 -31.08 -20.24 6.08
C PHE A 297 -31.49 -18.89 6.69
N ASP A 298 -32.79 -18.58 6.65
CA ASP A 298 -33.34 -17.33 7.19
C ASP A 298 -33.61 -17.39 8.70
N HIS A 299 -33.27 -16.29 9.40
CA HIS A 299 -33.24 -16.15 10.86
C HIS A 299 -34.59 -16.21 11.59
N ILE A 300 -35.71 -16.22 10.88
CA ILE A 300 -36.99 -15.76 11.45
C ILE A 300 -37.91 -16.91 11.87
N THR A 301 -37.77 -18.12 11.30
CA THR A 301 -38.84 -19.13 11.38
C THR A 301 -38.44 -20.45 12.03
N THR A 302 -37.15 -20.76 12.19
CA THR A 302 -36.71 -22.06 12.72
C THR A 302 -35.92 -21.91 14.02
N ARG A 303 -36.10 -22.86 14.94
CA ARG A 303 -35.33 -22.91 16.19
C ARG A 303 -34.02 -23.62 15.90
N ASP A 304 -32.91 -22.91 16.06
CA ASP A 304 -31.57 -23.50 15.88
C ASP A 304 -31.28 -24.52 16.98
N MET A 305 -31.39 -25.79 16.61
CA MET A 305 -31.20 -26.94 17.50
C MET A 305 -29.93 -27.68 17.09
N TRP A 306 -29.06 -27.91 18.08
CA TRP A 306 -27.95 -28.84 17.96
C TRP A 306 -28.42 -30.24 18.35
N TRP A 307 -28.18 -31.21 17.47
CA TRP A 307 -28.61 -32.59 17.65
C TRP A 307 -27.47 -33.45 18.18
N SER A 308 -27.75 -34.27 19.20
CA SER A 308 -26.76 -35.20 19.77
C SER A 308 -27.07 -36.66 19.43
N GLN A 309 -26.02 -37.49 19.46
CA GLN A 309 -26.12 -38.94 19.33
C GLN A 309 -26.93 -39.59 20.48
N LYS A 310 -27.03 -38.96 21.65
CA LYS A 310 -27.71 -39.51 22.84
C LYS A 310 -29.14 -39.00 23.05
N SER A 311 -29.90 -38.76 21.97
CA SER A 311 -31.30 -38.28 22.00
C SER A 311 -31.52 -36.88 22.62
N ALA A 312 -30.46 -36.19 23.04
CA ALA A 312 -30.53 -34.85 23.58
C ALA A 312 -30.55 -33.83 22.43
N ARG A 313 -31.51 -32.90 22.46
CA ARG A 313 -31.55 -31.71 21.60
C ARG A 313 -31.15 -30.51 22.44
N LYS A 314 -30.09 -29.80 22.05
CA LYS A 314 -29.63 -28.60 22.74
C LYS A 314 -30.00 -27.38 21.89
N ARG A 315 -30.74 -26.45 22.47
CA ARG A 315 -30.98 -25.16 21.80
C ARG A 315 -29.68 -24.37 21.76
N VAL A 316 -29.28 -23.90 20.59
CA VAL A 316 -28.14 -23.00 20.45
C VAL A 316 -28.62 -21.59 20.73
N VAL A 317 -28.19 -21.01 21.86
CA VAL A 317 -28.55 -19.66 22.26
C VAL A 317 -27.45 -18.71 21.80
N ARG A 318 -27.44 -18.39 20.50
CA ARG A 318 -26.56 -17.38 19.89
C ARG A 318 -27.37 -16.52 18.93
N ALA A 319 -26.90 -15.29 18.69
CA ALA A 319 -27.57 -14.35 17.80
C ALA A 319 -27.56 -14.80 16.33
N ASP A 320 -26.47 -15.45 15.88
CA ASP A 320 -26.35 -15.99 14.52
C ASP A 320 -25.65 -17.37 14.55
N PRO A 321 -26.39 -18.47 14.80
CA PRO A 321 -25.85 -19.83 14.86
C PRO A 321 -25.32 -20.37 13.52
N HIS A 322 -25.70 -19.73 12.42
CA HIS A 322 -25.29 -20.02 11.05
C HIS A 322 -23.97 -19.33 10.68
N SER A 323 -23.35 -18.61 11.62
CA SER A 323 -22.08 -17.89 11.41
C SER A 323 -20.98 -18.35 12.37
N ILE A 324 -19.74 -18.22 11.93
CA ILE A 324 -18.53 -18.48 12.71
C ILE A 324 -17.48 -17.39 12.44
N ILE A 325 -16.71 -17.06 13.47
CA ILE A 325 -15.54 -16.18 13.38
C ILE A 325 -14.28 -17.05 13.44
N ILE A 326 -13.50 -17.04 12.37
CA ILE A 326 -12.25 -17.79 12.24
C ILE A 326 -11.09 -16.88 12.62
N LEU A 327 -10.41 -17.20 13.72
CA LEU A 327 -9.26 -16.48 14.23
C LEU A 327 -7.96 -17.03 13.64
N PRO A 328 -6.97 -16.16 13.35
CA PRO A 328 -5.67 -16.62 12.87
C PRO A 328 -4.99 -17.52 13.91
N LYS A 329 -4.24 -18.51 13.43
CA LYS A 329 -3.39 -19.35 14.28
C LYS A 329 -2.28 -18.47 14.88
N PRO A 330 -2.10 -18.43 16.22
CA PRO A 330 -1.01 -17.69 16.82
C PRO A 330 0.33 -18.22 16.32
N PRO A 331 1.17 -17.39 15.68
CA PRO A 331 2.45 -17.84 15.17
C PRO A 331 3.43 -18.14 16.31
N LYS A 332 4.10 -19.31 16.29
CA LYS A 332 5.19 -19.60 17.24
C LYS A 332 6.57 -19.22 16.72
N MET A 333 6.69 -18.83 15.46
CA MET A 333 7.95 -18.31 14.91
C MET A 333 8.31 -16.93 15.49
N GLU A 334 9.60 -16.73 15.74
CA GLU A 334 10.15 -15.47 16.27
C GLU A 334 11.10 -14.82 15.26
N ILE A 335 11.03 -13.49 15.15
CA ILE A 335 11.93 -12.66 14.35
C ILE A 335 12.71 -11.78 15.33
N LYS A 336 14.04 -11.86 15.32
CA LYS A 336 14.94 -11.11 16.21
C LYS A 336 15.96 -10.33 15.40
N PHE A 337 16.03 -9.03 15.63
CA PHE A 337 17.07 -8.17 15.08
C PHE A 337 18.34 -8.29 15.93
N GLN A 338 19.48 -8.49 15.30
CA GLN A 338 20.77 -8.60 15.96
C GLN A 338 21.63 -7.35 15.73
N ALA A 339 22.43 -7.00 16.75
CA ALA A 339 23.51 -6.01 16.66
C ALA A 339 23.11 -4.67 16.00
N LEU A 340 21.94 -4.14 16.41
CA LEU A 340 21.47 -2.83 15.97
C LEU A 340 22.41 -1.75 16.48
N LYS A 341 22.74 -0.78 15.62
CA LYS A 341 23.51 0.40 16.02
C LYS A 341 22.59 1.39 16.72
N ASP A 342 23.14 2.17 17.66
CA ASP A 342 22.39 3.22 18.36
C ASP A 342 21.96 4.35 17.41
N GLN A 343 22.78 4.65 16.40
CA GLN A 343 22.53 5.69 15.42
C GLN A 343 23.07 5.32 14.03
N TYR A 344 22.28 5.62 13.01
CA TYR A 344 22.64 5.48 11.60
C TYR A 344 22.77 6.86 10.96
N TYR A 345 23.67 6.99 9.99
CA TYR A 345 23.96 8.27 9.34
C TYR A 345 23.60 8.25 7.86
N THR A 346 23.30 9.43 7.31
CA THR A 346 23.08 9.58 5.87
C THR A 346 24.30 9.15 5.07
N ASN A 347 24.06 8.57 3.90
CA ASN A 347 25.05 8.06 2.95
C ASN A 347 25.89 6.87 3.44
N GLU A 348 25.56 6.30 4.61
CA GLU A 348 26.12 5.04 5.09
C GLU A 348 25.21 3.86 4.64
N PRO A 349 25.75 2.76 4.11
CA PRO A 349 24.98 1.53 3.90
C PRO A 349 24.60 0.88 5.23
N ILE A 350 23.42 0.28 5.31
CA ILE A 350 22.88 -0.28 6.56
C ILE A 350 22.62 -1.78 6.39
N ASP A 351 23.32 -2.59 7.19
CA ASP A 351 23.11 -4.03 7.25
C ASP A 351 22.30 -4.39 8.50
N LEU A 352 21.12 -4.99 8.30
CA LEU A 352 20.26 -5.46 9.37
C LEU A 352 20.29 -6.98 9.44
N ASN A 353 20.97 -7.50 10.46
CA ASN A 353 21.03 -8.93 10.73
C ASN A 353 19.75 -9.39 11.44
N VAL A 354 19.08 -10.38 10.88
CA VAL A 354 17.79 -10.90 11.35
C VAL A 354 17.89 -12.39 11.55
N ASP A 355 17.56 -12.86 12.75
CA ASP A 355 17.39 -14.26 13.06
C ASP A 355 15.91 -14.64 13.11
N ILE A 356 15.58 -15.73 12.44
CA ILE A 356 14.22 -16.27 12.37
C ILE A 356 14.25 -17.66 13.00
N PHE A 357 13.64 -17.78 14.18
CA PHE A 357 13.58 -19.02 14.95
C PHE A 357 12.23 -19.73 14.74
N ASN A 358 12.28 -21.02 14.38
CA ASN A 358 11.09 -21.84 14.25
C ASN A 358 10.67 -22.45 15.61
N GLY A 359 9.69 -21.84 16.27
CA GLY A 359 9.09 -22.36 17.50
C GLY A 359 7.94 -23.36 17.30
N GLU A 360 7.67 -23.79 16.06
CA GLU A 360 6.67 -24.82 15.77
C GLU A 360 7.21 -26.23 16.05
N ASP A 361 6.33 -27.16 16.38
CA ASP A 361 6.69 -28.55 16.71
C ASP A 361 7.05 -29.39 15.47
N GLU A 362 7.01 -28.77 14.28
CA GLU A 362 7.27 -29.40 12.99
C GLU A 362 8.06 -28.47 12.05
N GLU A 363 8.51 -29.04 10.93
CA GLU A 363 9.19 -28.32 9.87
C GLU A 363 8.26 -27.32 9.19
N SER A 364 8.79 -26.15 8.84
CA SER A 364 8.01 -25.06 8.24
C SER A 364 8.70 -24.46 7.02
N LEU A 365 7.93 -24.17 5.99
CA LEU A 365 8.38 -23.51 4.77
C LEU A 365 8.07 -22.02 4.86
N ALA A 366 9.10 -21.18 4.88
CA ALA A 366 8.94 -19.76 5.17
C ALA A 366 9.43 -18.84 4.03
N THR A 367 8.76 -17.69 3.91
CA THR A 367 9.08 -16.60 2.99
C THR A 367 9.10 -15.29 3.78
N LEU A 368 10.13 -14.48 3.56
CA LEU A 368 10.31 -13.18 4.22
C LEU A 368 10.00 -12.05 3.25
N GLU A 369 9.06 -11.18 3.63
CA GLU A 369 8.75 -9.94 2.94
C GLU A 369 9.23 -8.75 3.76
N VAL A 370 9.78 -7.74 3.07
CA VAL A 370 10.30 -6.52 3.70
C VAL A 370 9.54 -5.32 3.15
N THR A 371 9.03 -4.48 4.05
CA THR A 371 8.40 -3.21 3.71
C THR A 371 9.08 -2.09 4.47
N ILE A 372 9.38 -1.00 3.78
CA ILE A 372 10.04 0.18 4.36
C ILE A 372 9.11 1.37 4.21
N SER A 373 8.82 2.05 5.31
CA SER A 373 8.08 3.31 5.37
C SER A 373 8.92 4.39 6.05
N ASN A 374 8.56 5.66 5.86
CA ASN A 374 9.12 6.77 6.62
C ASN A 374 8.01 7.70 7.11
N ASP A 375 8.35 8.65 7.99
CA ASP A 375 7.39 9.63 8.54
C ASP A 375 6.85 10.62 7.47
N GLY A 376 7.38 10.58 6.25
CA GLY A 376 6.96 11.43 5.14
C GLY A 376 5.71 10.91 4.41
N ALA A 377 5.12 11.78 3.58
CA ALA A 377 4.02 11.36 2.70
C ALA A 377 4.55 10.57 1.49
N GLY A 378 4.52 9.24 1.58
CA GLY A 378 4.79 8.32 0.46
C GLY A 378 5.73 7.17 0.83
N THR A 379 5.73 6.11 0.03
CA THR A 379 6.68 4.99 0.18
C THR A 379 8.09 5.44 -0.25
N PRO A 380 9.10 5.34 0.62
CA PRO A 380 10.46 5.74 0.28
C PRO A 380 11.01 4.86 -0.85
N ARG A 381 11.52 5.50 -1.91
CA ARG A 381 12.14 4.80 -3.05
C ARG A 381 13.58 4.42 -2.70
N LEU A 382 13.73 3.34 -1.93
CA LEU A 382 15.03 2.84 -1.50
C LEU A 382 15.36 1.51 -2.18
N HIS A 383 16.60 1.39 -2.65
CA HIS A 383 17.16 0.12 -3.07
C HIS A 383 17.58 -0.68 -1.84
N PHE A 384 17.21 -1.95 -1.80
CA PHE A 384 17.68 -2.87 -0.77
C PHE A 384 17.81 -4.29 -1.30
N LYS A 385 18.61 -5.08 -0.61
CA LYS A 385 18.85 -6.49 -0.91
C LYS A 385 18.58 -7.35 0.33
N ILE A 386 17.97 -8.50 0.13
CA ILE A 386 17.83 -9.54 1.16
C ILE A 386 18.84 -10.64 0.82
N ILE A 387 19.76 -10.92 1.74
CA ILE A 387 20.79 -11.95 1.61
C ILE A 387 20.50 -13.08 2.59
N ILE A 388 20.54 -14.32 2.11
CA ILE A 388 20.39 -15.51 2.96
C ILE A 388 21.71 -16.28 2.93
N PRO A 389 22.57 -16.15 3.96
CA PRO A 389 23.93 -16.72 3.96
C PRO A 389 23.97 -18.23 3.69
N THR A 390 22.96 -18.96 4.16
CA THR A 390 22.83 -20.42 3.99
C THR A 390 22.32 -20.82 2.59
N ALA A 391 21.75 -19.89 1.83
CA ALA A 391 21.19 -20.14 0.51
C ALA A 391 21.37 -18.93 -0.43
N PRO A 392 22.58 -18.68 -0.96
CA PRO A 392 22.89 -17.50 -1.78
C PRO A 392 22.06 -17.38 -3.07
N LYS A 393 21.48 -18.50 -3.54
CA LYS A 393 20.59 -18.54 -4.71
C LYS A 393 19.20 -17.96 -4.43
N SER A 394 18.87 -17.72 -3.17
CA SER A 394 17.59 -17.16 -2.72
C SER A 394 17.67 -15.67 -2.39
N ASP A 395 18.81 -15.03 -2.66
CA ASP A 395 18.99 -13.59 -2.51
C ASP A 395 18.03 -12.83 -3.44
N VAL A 396 17.43 -11.75 -2.93
CA VAL A 396 16.50 -10.90 -3.67
C VAL A 396 16.99 -9.47 -3.62
N GLU A 397 17.13 -8.85 -4.78
CA GLU A 397 17.41 -7.42 -4.92
C GLU A 397 16.12 -6.72 -5.32
N TYR A 398 15.80 -5.63 -4.63
CA TYR A 398 14.60 -4.84 -4.88
C TYR A 398 14.96 -3.50 -5.48
N THR A 399 14.22 -3.12 -6.51
CA THR A 399 14.26 -1.78 -7.08
C THR A 399 12.91 -1.08 -6.88
N PRO A 400 12.90 0.25 -6.66
CA PRO A 400 11.67 1.00 -6.41
C PRO A 400 10.61 0.95 -7.53
N ASP A 401 10.95 0.43 -8.71
CA ASP A 401 10.05 0.30 -9.86
C ASP A 401 9.30 -1.06 -9.89
N ASP A 402 9.58 -1.97 -8.94
CA ASP A 402 8.93 -3.28 -8.86
C ASP A 402 7.49 -3.17 -8.30
N GLU A 403 6.50 -3.70 -9.04
CA GLU A 403 5.07 -3.65 -8.67
C GLU A 403 4.69 -4.52 -7.45
N THR A 404 5.52 -5.51 -7.11
CA THR A 404 5.26 -6.46 -6.01
C THR A 404 6.24 -6.26 -4.86
N PRO A 405 5.78 -6.36 -3.59
CA PRO A 405 6.68 -6.34 -2.44
C PRO A 405 7.70 -7.49 -2.57
N PRO A 406 8.99 -7.23 -2.35
CA PRO A 406 10.02 -8.24 -2.52
C PRO A 406 9.87 -9.33 -1.46
N SER A 407 9.86 -10.58 -1.92
CA SER A 407 9.70 -11.77 -1.08
C SER A 407 10.86 -12.73 -1.29
N ALA A 408 11.63 -12.97 -0.22
CA ALA A 408 12.76 -13.90 -0.23
C ALA A 408 12.35 -15.25 0.36
N LYS A 409 12.58 -16.34 -0.38
CA LYS A 409 12.28 -17.70 0.09
C LYS A 409 13.39 -18.17 1.03
N LEU A 410 13.07 -18.29 2.31
CA LEU A 410 13.97 -18.83 3.33
C LEU A 410 14.14 -20.35 3.20
N GLY A 411 13.19 -21.00 2.54
CA GLY A 411 13.18 -22.45 2.38
C GLY A 411 12.61 -23.15 3.61
N SER A 412 13.10 -24.36 3.87
CA SER A 412 12.61 -25.20 4.96
C SER A 412 13.40 -24.98 6.25
N ILE A 413 12.69 -24.70 7.33
CA ILE A 413 13.27 -24.48 8.66
C ILE A 413 12.78 -25.60 9.57
N SER A 414 13.69 -26.46 10.01
CA SER A 414 13.38 -27.54 10.95
C SER A 414 12.85 -26.98 12.28
N SER A 415 12.05 -27.78 12.99
CA SER A 415 11.55 -27.41 14.33
C SER A 415 12.70 -27.03 15.26
N SER A 416 12.52 -25.97 16.05
CA SER A 416 13.49 -25.44 17.01
C SER A 416 14.83 -25.01 16.40
N ASN A 417 14.88 -24.73 15.10
CA ASN A 417 16.08 -24.25 14.41
C ASN A 417 15.95 -22.76 14.03
N THR A 418 17.10 -22.11 13.80
CA THR A 418 17.19 -20.70 13.40
C THR A 418 17.78 -20.59 12.01
N ILE A 419 17.23 -19.70 11.19
CA ILE A 419 17.85 -19.22 9.94
C ILE A 419 18.14 -17.73 10.05
N SER A 420 19.32 -17.31 9.59
CA SER A 420 19.70 -15.89 9.56
C SER A 420 19.50 -15.31 8.16
N ALA A 421 19.06 -14.06 8.10
CA ALA A 421 18.93 -13.26 6.89
C ALA A 421 19.51 -11.86 7.15
N ILE A 422 20.03 -11.22 6.09
CA ILE A 422 20.59 -9.87 6.17
C ILE A 422 19.80 -8.97 5.21
N VAL A 423 19.20 -7.91 5.74
CA VAL A 423 18.57 -6.86 4.93
C VAL A 423 19.57 -5.73 4.76
N VAL A 424 20.12 -5.59 3.56
CA VAL A 424 21.11 -4.58 3.19
C VAL A 424 20.41 -3.42 2.53
N LEU A 425 20.36 -2.27 3.20
CA LEU A 425 19.87 -1.02 2.65
C LEU A 425 21.04 -0.26 2.01
N GLY A 426 20.83 0.23 0.78
CA GLY A 426 21.79 1.12 0.15
C GLY A 426 21.95 2.46 0.90
N PRO A 427 22.93 3.29 0.53
CA PRO A 427 23.16 4.60 1.15
C PRO A 427 21.92 5.50 1.10
N ILE A 428 21.43 5.94 2.26
CA ILE A 428 20.22 6.77 2.38
C ILE A 428 20.60 8.25 2.48
N SER A 429 20.14 9.07 1.56
CA SER A 429 20.51 10.50 1.48
C SER A 429 19.58 11.45 2.26
N ILE A 430 18.39 10.99 2.63
CA ILE A 430 17.37 11.82 3.30
C ILE A 430 17.37 11.52 4.79
N GLN A 431 17.52 12.57 5.59
CA GLN A 431 17.38 12.51 7.04
C GLN A 431 15.91 12.30 7.42
N SER A 432 15.59 11.17 8.07
CA SER A 432 14.25 10.84 8.52
C SER A 432 14.24 9.65 9.49
N THR A 433 13.09 9.38 10.09
CA THR A 433 12.80 8.10 10.75
C THR A 433 12.27 7.12 9.70
N TYR A 434 12.89 5.96 9.60
CA TYR A 434 12.45 4.87 8.73
C TYR A 434 11.93 3.71 9.57
N GLU A 435 10.74 3.22 9.25
CA GLU A 435 10.16 2.03 9.86
C GLU A 435 10.30 0.85 8.90
N ILE A 436 11.03 -0.18 9.35
CA ILE A 436 11.31 -1.39 8.57
C ILE A 436 10.47 -2.50 9.16
N THR A 437 9.52 -2.98 8.36
CA THR A 437 8.58 -4.03 8.73
C THR A 437 8.95 -5.31 7.99
N LEU A 438 9.25 -6.35 8.76
CA LEU A 438 9.50 -7.70 8.29
C LEU A 438 8.24 -8.54 8.48
N GLN A 439 7.72 -9.09 7.39
CA GLN A 439 6.57 -9.99 7.39
C GLN A 439 7.02 -11.38 6.95
N LEU A 440 7.00 -12.32 7.89
CA LEU A 440 7.28 -13.73 7.66
C LEU A 440 5.97 -14.47 7.37
N LYS A 441 5.84 -15.04 6.18
CA LYS A 441 4.73 -15.93 5.80
C LYS A 441 5.26 -17.35 5.73
N TYR A 442 4.63 -18.28 6.44
CA TYR A 442 5.06 -19.67 6.45
C TYR A 442 3.90 -20.66 6.48
N ASN A 443 4.19 -21.87 6.01
CA ASN A 443 3.29 -23.01 6.07
C ASN A 443 3.96 -24.14 6.84
N LEU A 444 3.15 -24.92 7.54
CA LEU A 444 3.59 -26.12 8.24
C LEU A 444 3.73 -27.29 7.26
N ALA A 445 4.69 -28.19 7.46
CA ALA A 445 4.89 -29.33 6.57
C ALA A 445 3.66 -30.26 6.49
N SER A 446 2.92 -30.40 7.60
CA SER A 446 1.65 -31.13 7.66
C SER A 446 0.49 -30.44 6.93
N ASP A 447 0.56 -29.11 6.75
CA ASP A 447 -0.55 -28.29 6.26
C ASP A 447 -0.06 -27.10 5.41
N LEU A 448 0.13 -27.39 4.12
CA LEU A 448 0.61 -26.41 3.12
C LEU A 448 -0.47 -25.42 2.66
N GLU A 449 -1.75 -25.68 2.93
CA GLU A 449 -2.84 -24.83 2.46
C GLU A 449 -3.13 -23.65 3.40
N THR A 450 -2.59 -23.69 4.61
CA THR A 450 -2.92 -22.75 5.67
C THR A 450 -1.73 -21.82 5.97
N PRO A 451 -1.68 -20.60 5.41
CA PRO A 451 -0.57 -19.69 5.65
C PRO A 451 -0.66 -19.04 7.04
N ILE A 452 0.45 -19.07 7.77
CA ILE A 452 0.62 -18.38 9.05
C ILE A 452 1.55 -17.20 8.83
N THR A 453 1.21 -16.05 9.42
CA THR A 453 1.98 -14.82 9.25
C THR A 453 2.48 -14.30 10.59
N ARG A 454 3.76 -13.90 10.64
CA ARG A 454 4.39 -13.22 11.76
C ARG A 454 5.01 -11.90 11.28
N THR A 455 4.76 -10.81 12.00
CA THR A 455 5.32 -9.50 11.67
C THR A 455 6.17 -8.97 12.81
N ALA A 456 7.30 -8.36 12.47
CA ALA A 456 8.16 -7.60 13.37
C ALA A 456 8.57 -6.29 12.70
N ALA A 457 8.67 -5.21 13.47
CA ALA A 457 9.04 -3.90 12.94
C ALA A 457 10.10 -3.25 13.82
N ILE A 458 10.95 -2.43 13.19
CA ILE A 458 11.97 -1.62 13.84
C ILE A 458 11.98 -0.20 13.26
N ARG A 459 12.31 0.78 14.09
CA ARG A 459 12.49 2.18 13.68
C ARG A 459 13.98 2.54 13.67
N LEU A 460 14.46 3.01 12.54
CA LEU A 460 15.80 3.52 12.33
C LEU A 460 15.77 5.04 12.23
N ASN A 461 16.52 5.72 13.09
CA ASN A 461 16.71 7.17 13.01
C ASN A 461 17.97 7.45 12.20
N ILE A 462 17.81 8.03 11.01
CA ILE A 462 18.94 8.37 10.13
C ILE A 462 19.22 9.86 10.24
N GLY A 463 20.37 10.22 10.80
CA GLY A 463 20.81 11.60 11.01
C GLY A 463 21.90 12.05 10.03
N SER A 464 22.07 13.36 9.84
CA SER A 464 23.27 13.89 9.16
C SER A 464 24.47 13.82 10.13
N PRO A 465 25.62 13.26 9.72
CA PRO A 465 26.81 13.20 10.57
C PRO A 465 27.53 14.54 10.71
N PHE A 466 27.30 15.48 9.78
CA PHE A 466 27.97 16.79 9.75
C PHE A 466 26.99 17.92 9.44
N GLU A 467 27.28 19.10 9.96
CA GLU A 467 26.76 20.36 9.47
C GLU A 467 27.90 21.35 9.28
N ALA A 468 27.74 22.30 8.35
CA ALA A 468 28.80 23.24 8.01
C ALA A 468 28.28 24.66 7.82
N ASN A 469 29.12 25.62 8.22
CA ASN A 469 28.96 27.04 7.97
C ASN A 469 30.07 27.53 7.05
N TYR A 470 29.75 28.48 6.17
CA TYR A 470 30.65 28.93 5.13
C TYR A 470 30.91 30.43 5.21
N ASP A 471 32.16 30.84 5.02
CA ASP A 471 32.57 32.23 4.83
C ASP A 471 33.32 32.35 3.50
N PHE A 472 32.92 33.31 2.65
CA PHE A 472 33.47 33.49 1.32
C PHE A 472 33.94 34.92 1.13
N SER A 473 35.24 35.11 0.98
CA SER A 473 35.85 36.44 0.96
C SER A 473 36.86 36.60 -0.17
N PRO A 474 36.95 37.79 -0.79
CA PRO A 474 37.89 38.03 -1.88
C PRO A 474 39.33 38.03 -1.37
N ARG A 475 40.25 37.63 -2.24
CA ARG A 475 41.69 37.60 -1.99
C ARG A 475 42.45 38.22 -3.14
N LEU A 476 43.65 38.68 -2.83
CA LEU A 476 44.58 39.24 -3.80
C LEU A 476 45.07 38.13 -4.74
N ASP A 477 44.86 38.30 -6.05
CA ASP A 477 45.49 37.45 -7.07
C ASP A 477 46.83 38.08 -7.52
N SER A 478 47.90 37.29 -7.48
CA SER A 478 49.23 37.69 -7.94
C SER A 478 49.34 37.79 -9.45
N ARG A 479 48.45 37.14 -10.22
CA ARG A 479 48.43 37.25 -11.69
C ARG A 479 48.13 38.68 -12.14
N SER A 480 48.76 39.11 -13.23
CA SER A 480 48.46 40.39 -13.88
C SER A 480 47.06 40.39 -14.49
N TRP A 481 46.39 41.55 -14.46
CA TRP A 481 45.12 41.71 -15.16
C TRP A 481 45.37 41.82 -16.66
N PRO A 482 44.50 41.21 -17.49
CA PRO A 482 44.58 41.34 -18.94
C PRO A 482 44.37 42.79 -19.35
N SER A 483 45.00 43.20 -20.46
CA SER A 483 44.98 44.57 -20.96
C SER A 483 44.33 44.61 -22.34
N PHE A 484 43.34 45.49 -22.53
CA PHE A 484 42.78 45.78 -23.86
C PHE A 484 43.84 46.25 -24.88
N PHE A 485 44.97 46.74 -24.40
CA PHE A 485 46.03 47.31 -25.22
C PHE A 485 47.17 46.33 -25.49
N ASP A 486 47.10 45.09 -24.99
CA ASP A 486 48.10 44.05 -25.27
C ASP A 486 47.59 43.12 -26.40
N PRO A 487 48.09 43.29 -27.65
CA PRO A 487 47.59 42.54 -28.82
C PRO A 487 48.00 41.06 -28.86
N ASN A 488 48.70 40.55 -27.84
CA ASN A 488 49.28 39.19 -27.80
C ASN A 488 48.48 38.19 -26.95
N GLU A 489 47.31 38.56 -26.41
CA GLU A 489 46.48 37.70 -25.54
C GLU A 489 45.50 36.77 -26.28
N GLU A 490 45.48 36.77 -27.63
CA GLU A 490 44.85 35.69 -28.40
C GLU A 490 45.80 34.48 -28.50
N LYS A 491 46.02 33.78 -27.38
CA LYS A 491 46.61 32.44 -27.42
C LYS A 491 45.54 31.40 -27.19
N THR A 492 45.18 30.72 -28.27
CA THR A 492 44.42 29.47 -28.27
C THR A 492 45.06 28.48 -27.29
N SER A 493 44.30 28.08 -26.27
CA SER A 493 44.57 26.87 -25.50
C SER A 493 44.65 25.69 -26.48
N SER A 494 45.71 24.90 -26.39
CA SER A 494 45.94 23.70 -27.23
C SER A 494 44.99 22.53 -26.89
N THR A 495 44.13 22.71 -25.90
CA THR A 495 43.01 21.85 -25.53
C THR A 495 41.74 22.65 -25.80
N GLY A 496 40.76 22.09 -26.52
CA GLY A 496 39.55 22.77 -27.02
C GLY A 496 38.57 23.33 -25.97
N GLU A 497 39.06 23.75 -24.80
CA GLU A 497 38.35 24.52 -23.80
C GLU A 497 38.41 26.02 -24.13
N VAL A 498 37.29 26.71 -23.97
CA VAL A 498 37.18 28.16 -24.14
C VAL A 498 38.07 28.85 -23.10
N ALA A 499 39.18 29.44 -23.53
CA ALA A 499 40.07 30.18 -22.63
C ALA A 499 39.31 31.33 -21.96
N ALA A 500 39.42 31.43 -20.63
CA ALA A 500 38.84 32.54 -19.89
C ALA A 500 39.71 33.79 -20.05
N LEU A 501 39.18 34.83 -20.70
CA LEU A 501 39.92 36.06 -21.05
C LEU A 501 39.60 37.25 -20.14
N GLY A 502 38.66 37.10 -19.20
CA GLY A 502 38.25 38.16 -18.28
C GLY A 502 39.23 38.41 -17.14
N LEU A 503 38.85 39.29 -16.20
CA LEU A 503 39.69 39.60 -15.05
C LEU A 503 39.80 38.40 -14.10
N PRO A 504 41.01 37.91 -13.76
CA PRO A 504 41.17 36.84 -12.81
C PRO A 504 40.90 37.35 -11.38
N GLN A 505 40.11 36.61 -10.62
CA GLN A 505 39.77 36.92 -9.23
C GLN A 505 40.01 35.70 -8.34
N LYS A 506 40.70 35.91 -7.22
CA LYS A 506 40.93 34.91 -6.18
C LYS A 506 39.96 35.12 -5.02
N TRP A 507 39.50 34.02 -4.44
CA TRP A 507 38.62 33.99 -3.28
C TRP A 507 39.10 32.93 -2.30
N ASN A 508 38.83 33.13 -1.01
CA ASN A 508 39.00 32.11 0.03
C ASN A 508 37.61 31.67 0.51
N LEU A 509 37.31 30.39 0.35
CA LEU A 509 36.15 29.74 0.96
C LEU A 509 36.60 29.02 2.23
N THR A 510 36.11 29.46 3.37
CA THR A 510 36.31 28.80 4.66
C THR A 510 35.07 27.99 5.01
N ALA A 511 35.21 26.68 5.11
CA ALA A 511 34.18 25.76 5.56
C ALA A 511 34.45 25.36 7.00
N ARG A 512 33.56 25.73 7.91
CA ARG A 512 33.59 25.33 9.32
C ARG A 512 32.55 24.25 9.53
N TYR A 513 32.98 23.00 9.68
CA TYR A 513 32.07 21.88 9.85
C TYR A 513 32.22 21.26 11.24
N CYS A 514 31.11 20.76 11.77
CA CYS A 514 31.00 20.15 13.08
C CYS A 514 30.44 18.73 12.93
N SER A 515 30.94 17.78 13.71
CA SER A 515 30.36 16.43 13.77
C SER A 515 29.20 16.38 14.76
N PHE A 516 28.02 15.97 14.28
CA PHE A 516 26.83 15.70 15.10
C PHE A 516 26.61 14.19 15.31
N ALA A 517 27.60 13.38 14.96
CA ALA A 517 27.61 11.97 15.26
C ALA A 517 27.69 11.74 16.77
N GLY A 518 26.97 10.74 17.29
CA GLY A 518 27.08 10.31 18.68
C GLY A 518 28.42 9.63 19.02
N GLU A 519 29.28 9.40 18.04
CA GLU A 519 30.57 8.73 18.16
C GLU A 519 31.65 9.49 17.37
N ALA A 520 32.92 9.13 17.58
CA ALA A 520 34.03 9.72 16.84
C ALA A 520 34.05 9.22 15.39
N LEU A 521 34.19 10.15 14.44
CA LEU A 521 34.31 9.86 13.01
C LEU A 521 35.69 10.26 12.50
N ILE A 522 36.25 9.49 11.57
CA ILE A 522 37.52 9.82 10.91
C ILE A 522 37.20 10.47 9.56
N VAL A 523 37.65 11.72 9.37
CA VAL A 523 37.54 12.41 8.08
C VAL A 523 38.81 12.14 7.28
N GLU A 524 38.63 11.53 6.12
CA GLU A 524 39.71 11.09 5.23
C GLU A 524 40.07 12.18 4.23
N ASP A 525 39.07 12.87 3.68
CA ASP A 525 39.24 13.96 2.72
C ASP A 525 38.13 15.01 2.88
N VAL A 526 38.46 16.26 2.56
CA VAL A 526 37.48 17.34 2.43
C VAL A 526 37.75 18.09 1.14
N SER A 527 36.79 18.06 0.23
CA SER A 527 36.90 18.65 -1.10
C SER A 527 35.64 19.43 -1.49
N LEU A 528 35.72 20.18 -2.60
CA LEU A 528 34.58 20.93 -3.14
C LEU A 528 34.18 20.36 -4.49
N ALA A 529 32.88 20.17 -4.69
CA ALA A 529 32.30 19.84 -5.98
C ALA A 529 31.67 21.08 -6.62
N ILE A 530 31.97 21.31 -7.90
CA ILE A 530 31.31 22.35 -8.70
C ILE A 530 30.01 21.75 -9.24
N LEU A 531 28.86 22.23 -8.77
CA LEU A 531 27.55 21.80 -9.27
C LEU A 531 27.18 22.56 -10.54
N PHE A 532 27.31 23.88 -10.50
CA PHE A 532 26.90 24.74 -11.60
C PHE A 532 27.65 26.08 -11.61
N LEU A 533 27.95 26.56 -12.82
CA LEU A 533 28.61 27.85 -13.07
C LEU A 533 27.66 28.78 -13.83
N ASN A 534 27.41 29.96 -13.28
CA ASN A 534 26.44 30.91 -13.82
C ASN A 534 27.11 32.19 -14.33
N GLY A 535 26.61 32.71 -15.46
CA GLY A 535 26.99 34.02 -15.97
C GLY A 535 28.35 34.06 -16.68
N GLY A 536 28.71 33.02 -17.45
CA GLY A 536 29.91 33.04 -18.29
C GLY A 536 31.22 33.14 -17.49
N VAL A 537 31.29 32.50 -16.33
CA VAL A 537 32.49 32.41 -15.48
C VAL A 537 33.08 31.01 -15.58
N ALA A 538 34.39 30.94 -15.69
CA ALA A 538 35.18 29.72 -15.51
C ALA A 538 35.76 29.71 -14.09
N CYS A 539 35.70 28.55 -13.43
CA CYS A 539 36.43 28.29 -12.20
C CYS A 539 37.69 27.49 -12.57
N SER A 540 38.86 28.14 -12.56
CA SER A 540 40.09 27.56 -13.12
C SER A 540 40.83 26.63 -12.17
N ALA A 541 40.64 26.80 -10.85
CA ALA A 541 41.19 25.91 -9.83
C ALA A 541 40.48 26.07 -8.49
N ILE A 542 40.39 24.96 -7.77
CA ILE A 542 40.10 24.91 -6.33
C ILE A 542 41.32 24.26 -5.68
N HIS A 543 42.06 25.02 -4.88
CA HIS A 543 43.21 24.48 -4.15
C HIS A 543 42.83 24.29 -2.68
N PRO A 544 42.70 23.05 -2.19
CA PRO A 544 42.57 22.80 -0.76
C PRO A 544 43.89 23.21 -0.08
N LEU A 545 43.78 24.01 0.98
CA LEU A 545 44.92 24.33 1.82
C LEU A 545 45.16 23.18 2.80
N PRO A 546 46.42 22.88 3.20
CA PRO A 546 46.72 21.73 4.05
C PRO A 546 45.98 21.84 5.39
N ASN A 547 45.08 20.89 5.65
CA ASN A 547 44.42 20.73 6.93
C ASN A 547 45.21 19.75 7.79
N THR A 548 45.71 20.20 8.94
CA THR A 548 46.45 19.38 9.91
C THR A 548 45.59 18.34 10.63
N SER A 549 44.27 18.35 10.45
CA SER A 549 43.29 17.48 11.12
C SER A 549 42.82 16.27 10.29
N LEU A 550 43.25 16.13 9.03
CA LEU A 550 42.85 15.00 8.18
C LEU A 550 43.43 13.67 8.69
N GLY A 551 42.60 12.62 8.70
CA GLY A 551 42.97 11.29 9.19
C GLY A 551 42.95 11.11 10.71
N LEU A 552 42.61 12.15 11.47
CA LEU A 552 42.42 12.07 12.92
C LEU A 552 40.93 11.89 13.28
N PRO A 553 40.61 11.20 14.39
CA PRO A 553 39.24 11.08 14.86
C PRO A 553 38.72 12.44 15.34
N ILE A 554 37.60 12.86 14.76
CA ILE A 554 36.84 14.05 15.17
C ILE A 554 35.81 13.62 16.20
N LEU A 555 35.89 14.21 17.39
CA LEU A 555 34.94 13.95 18.47
C LEU A 555 33.56 14.58 18.17
N PRO A 556 32.49 14.07 18.80
CA PRO A 556 31.19 14.74 18.76
C PRO A 556 31.30 16.22 19.15
N GLU A 557 30.59 17.08 18.43
CA GLU A 557 30.56 18.53 18.60
C GLU A 557 31.90 19.27 18.36
N ALA A 558 32.94 18.56 17.91
CA ALA A 558 34.22 19.18 17.57
C ALA A 558 34.10 19.99 16.26
N LEU A 559 34.52 21.25 16.33
CA LEU A 559 34.57 22.16 15.19
C LEU A 559 35.91 22.02 14.45
N VAL A 560 35.83 21.82 13.13
CA VAL A 560 37.00 21.77 12.25
C VAL A 560 36.84 22.81 11.14
N GLU A 561 37.94 23.46 10.78
CA GLU A 561 37.99 24.45 9.70
C GLU A 561 38.80 23.92 8.52
N SER A 562 38.24 24.09 7.32
CA SER A 562 38.91 23.83 6.04
C SER A 562 38.92 25.09 5.18
N HIS A 563 40.04 25.36 4.53
CA HIS A 563 40.20 26.52 3.66
C HIS A 563 40.45 26.11 2.21
N PHE A 564 39.80 26.80 1.27
CA PHE A 564 39.91 26.54 -0.16
C PHE A 564 40.15 27.84 -0.92
N ASP A 565 41.22 27.86 -1.71
CA ASP A 565 41.45 28.93 -2.68
C ASP A 565 40.63 28.65 -3.94
N VAL A 566 39.71 29.56 -4.27
CA VAL A 566 38.83 29.48 -5.44
C VAL A 566 39.23 30.56 -6.45
N LEU A 567 39.64 30.14 -7.65
CA LEU A 567 40.01 31.04 -8.74
C LEU A 567 38.90 31.13 -9.79
N THR A 568 38.40 32.34 -10.01
CA THR A 568 37.32 32.61 -10.97
C THR A 568 37.75 33.61 -12.03
N GLN A 569 37.32 33.41 -13.27
CA GLN A 569 37.60 34.31 -14.38
C GLN A 569 36.44 34.29 -15.39
N LYS A 570 36.02 35.45 -15.88
CA LYS A 570 35.00 35.53 -16.94
C LYS A 570 35.53 34.99 -18.26
N LEU A 571 34.66 34.40 -19.08
CA LEU A 571 35.03 33.92 -20.42
C LEU A 571 35.44 35.07 -21.35
N SER A 572 34.76 36.21 -21.24
CA SER A 572 35.08 37.44 -21.99
C SER A 572 35.36 38.60 -21.03
N LEU A 573 36.33 39.44 -21.40
CA LEU A 573 36.65 40.69 -20.70
C LEU A 573 35.50 41.71 -20.74
N ASP A 574 34.64 41.62 -21.75
CA ASP A 574 33.50 42.52 -21.93
C ASP A 574 32.24 42.06 -21.19
N ASP A 575 32.20 40.84 -20.62
CA ASP A 575 31.01 40.32 -19.96
C ASP A 575 30.79 40.97 -18.58
N ARG A 576 29.74 41.80 -18.49
CA ARG A 576 29.34 42.56 -17.30
C ARG A 576 28.21 41.94 -16.49
N ARG A 577 27.69 40.78 -16.89
CA ARG A 577 26.61 40.12 -16.15
C ARG A 577 27.12 39.67 -14.79
N SER A 578 26.25 39.58 -13.78
CA SER A 578 26.63 38.92 -12.54
C SER A 578 27.01 37.46 -12.80
N ALA A 579 27.98 36.96 -12.06
CA ALA A 579 28.32 35.54 -12.08
C ALA A 579 28.13 34.93 -10.69
N SER A 580 27.86 33.63 -10.66
CA SER A 580 27.76 32.90 -9.40
C SER A 580 28.26 31.47 -9.54
N LEU A 581 28.70 30.92 -8.41
CA LEU A 581 29.12 29.55 -8.27
C LEU A 581 28.12 28.82 -7.36
N ASP A 582 27.61 27.69 -7.83
CA ASP A 582 26.87 26.73 -7.02
C ASP A 582 27.83 25.57 -6.72
N LEU A 583 28.24 25.46 -5.45
CA LEU A 583 29.23 24.48 -4.97
C LEU A 583 28.60 23.59 -3.89
N SER A 584 29.20 22.43 -3.65
CA SER A 584 28.94 21.60 -2.46
C SER A 584 30.24 21.19 -1.79
N LEU A 585 30.21 21.10 -0.46
CA LEU A 585 31.29 20.53 0.33
C LEU A 585 31.13 19.02 0.37
N LEU A 586 32.17 18.29 -0.03
CA LEU A 586 32.25 16.84 0.07
C LEU A 586 33.17 16.50 1.25
N ILE A 587 32.63 15.78 2.22
CA ILE A 587 33.38 15.25 3.36
C ILE A 587 33.42 13.74 3.19
N GLN A 588 34.61 13.17 2.96
CA GLN A 588 34.81 11.73 2.97
C GLN A 588 35.15 11.29 4.40
N TRP A 589 34.41 10.32 4.92
CA TRP A 589 34.51 9.91 6.31
C TRP A 589 34.21 8.44 6.50
N ARG A 590 34.70 7.87 7.59
CA ARG A 590 34.36 6.52 8.04
C ARG A 590 34.21 6.49 9.56
N ARG A 591 33.55 5.45 10.07
CA ARG A 591 33.51 5.20 11.52
C ARG A 591 34.90 4.78 12.00
N ASP A 592 35.23 5.08 13.26
CA ASP A 592 36.47 4.65 13.90
C ASP A 592 36.42 3.18 14.34
N VAL A 593 36.14 2.30 13.37
CA VAL A 593 36.02 0.85 13.54
C VAL A 593 36.83 0.17 12.44
N PRO A 594 37.52 -0.96 12.72
CA PRO A 594 38.22 -1.72 11.69
C PRO A 594 37.31 -2.08 10.53
N GLU A 595 37.81 -1.96 9.29
CA GLU A 595 37.08 -2.32 8.05
C GLU A 595 35.78 -1.51 7.77
N SER A 596 35.57 -0.38 8.45
CA SER A 596 34.44 0.51 8.12
C SER A 596 34.55 1.02 6.67
N PRO A 597 33.45 0.97 5.88
CA PRO A 597 33.45 1.58 4.55
C PRO A 597 33.64 3.10 4.65
N SER A 598 34.24 3.68 3.61
CA SER A 598 34.35 5.12 3.43
C SER A 598 33.04 5.64 2.80
N ASN A 599 32.43 6.62 3.46
CA ASN A 599 31.18 7.27 3.08
C ASN A 599 31.48 8.72 2.68
N THR A 600 30.61 9.32 1.86
CA THR A 600 30.74 10.74 1.48
C THR A 600 29.49 11.51 1.86
N SER A 601 29.64 12.54 2.70
CA SER A 601 28.58 13.49 3.02
C SER A 601 28.70 14.72 2.12
N THR A 602 27.60 15.06 1.45
CA THR A 602 27.51 16.24 0.58
C THR A 602 26.72 17.32 1.29
N LEU A 603 27.40 18.39 1.69
CA LEU A 603 26.77 19.53 2.35
C LEU A 603 26.59 20.68 1.34
N PRO A 604 25.39 21.26 1.23
CA PRO A 604 25.14 22.34 0.27
C PRO A 604 25.85 23.62 0.70
N ILE A 605 26.47 24.32 -0.25
CA ILE A 605 27.00 25.68 -0.03
C ILE A 605 26.01 26.68 -0.65
N PRO A 606 25.61 27.74 0.07
CA PRO A 606 24.80 28.81 -0.51
C PRO A 606 25.45 29.39 -1.76
N ARG A 607 24.64 29.73 -2.77
CA ARG A 607 25.12 30.33 -4.02
C ARG A 607 26.08 31.48 -3.77
N LEU A 608 27.30 31.37 -4.30
CA LEU A 608 28.37 32.35 -4.10
C LEU A 608 28.40 33.32 -5.27
N LEU A 609 28.29 34.63 -5.00
CA LEU A 609 28.41 35.66 -6.03
C LEU A 609 29.89 35.95 -6.32
N VAL A 610 30.26 35.92 -7.60
CA VAL A 610 31.65 36.13 -8.08
C VAL A 610 31.68 37.09 -9.27
N ALA A 611 32.87 37.63 -9.59
CA ALA A 611 33.09 38.52 -10.74
C ALA A 611 32.16 39.75 -10.77
N SER A 612 32.13 40.51 -9.67
CA SER A 612 31.46 41.81 -9.61
C SER A 612 32.22 42.88 -10.40
N SER A 613 31.48 43.77 -11.09
CA SER A 613 32.03 44.97 -11.73
C SER A 613 32.21 46.14 -10.74
N GLU A 614 31.93 45.94 -9.45
CA GLU A 614 32.14 46.96 -8.42
C GLU A 614 33.62 47.07 -8.00
N PRO A 615 34.12 48.29 -7.75
CA PRO A 615 35.46 48.48 -7.23
C PRO A 615 35.59 47.90 -5.81
N ARG A 616 36.74 47.30 -5.52
CA ARG A 616 37.03 46.67 -4.22
C ARG A 616 38.45 46.98 -3.75
N VAL A 617 38.65 46.93 -2.44
CA VAL A 617 39.94 47.19 -1.80
C VAL A 617 40.39 45.90 -1.11
N LEU A 618 41.50 45.34 -1.55
CA LEU A 618 42.08 44.11 -1.01
C LEU A 618 43.33 44.47 -0.22
N THR A 619 43.67 43.67 0.79
CA THR A 619 44.87 43.90 1.60
C THR A 619 45.81 42.72 1.61
N LYS A 620 47.08 43.02 1.80
CA LYS A 620 48.14 42.04 2.03
C LYS A 620 49.03 42.53 3.17
N LEU A 621 49.39 41.60 4.04
CA LEU A 621 50.33 41.83 5.15
C LEU A 621 51.62 41.06 4.91
N SER A 622 52.74 41.69 5.21
CA SER A 622 53.98 40.97 5.44
C SER A 622 54.70 41.51 6.68
N TYR A 623 55.31 40.59 7.42
CA TYR A 623 56.13 40.90 8.59
C TYR A 623 57.60 41.02 8.15
N SER A 624 58.34 41.99 8.70
CA SER A 624 59.78 42.08 8.47
C SER A 624 60.50 40.88 9.09
N GLU A 625 61.28 40.13 8.30
CA GLU A 625 61.93 38.87 8.72
C GLU A 625 63.15 39.04 9.66
N ASN A 626 63.48 40.26 10.11
CA ASN A 626 64.67 40.52 10.94
C ASN A 626 64.34 40.81 12.40
N THR A 627 64.83 39.95 13.30
CA THR A 627 64.63 39.98 14.76
C THR A 627 65.40 41.08 15.50
N THR A 628 66.26 41.87 14.84
CA THR A 628 67.24 42.76 15.52
C THR A 628 66.99 44.27 15.43
N GLN A 629 65.86 44.74 14.90
CA GLN A 629 65.45 46.15 14.89
C GLN A 629 63.90 46.22 14.91
N PRO A 630 63.25 47.36 15.26
CA PRO A 630 61.84 47.33 15.63
C PRO A 630 60.97 46.73 14.51
N MET A 631 60.10 45.79 14.88
CA MET A 631 59.19 45.08 13.98
C MET A 631 58.42 46.06 13.09
N VAL A 632 58.64 46.02 11.78
CA VAL A 632 57.91 46.83 10.80
C VAL A 632 56.97 45.93 10.01
N LEU A 633 55.68 46.22 10.04
CA LEU A 633 54.70 45.54 9.21
C LEU A 633 54.56 46.28 7.89
N HIS A 634 54.67 45.56 6.80
CA HIS A 634 54.44 46.08 5.46
C HIS A 634 53.01 45.74 5.07
N MET A 635 52.20 46.78 4.90
CA MET A 635 50.79 46.65 4.56
C MET A 635 50.55 47.20 3.16
N GLU A 636 50.07 46.35 2.27
CA GLU A 636 49.72 46.73 0.90
C GLU A 636 48.19 46.74 0.76
N TYR A 637 47.66 47.88 0.33
CA TYR A 637 46.26 48.04 -0.05
C TYR A 637 46.17 48.12 -1.56
N MET A 638 45.37 47.23 -2.14
CA MET A 638 45.23 47.10 -3.58
C MET A 638 43.81 47.47 -3.97
N ILE A 639 43.66 48.61 -4.64
CA ILE A 639 42.37 49.12 -5.13
C ILE A 639 42.19 48.59 -6.54
N GLU A 640 41.18 47.75 -6.73
CA GLU A 640 40.80 47.17 -8.01
C GLU A 640 39.62 47.92 -8.61
N ASN A 641 39.74 48.38 -9.86
CA ASN A 641 38.65 48.94 -10.64
C ASN A 641 38.29 47.99 -11.80
N PRO A 642 37.39 47.00 -11.57
CA PRO A 642 36.93 46.10 -12.62
C PRO A 642 35.88 46.73 -13.55
N SER A 643 35.52 48.01 -13.35
CA SER A 643 34.52 48.70 -14.17
C SER A 643 35.11 49.30 -15.45
N MET A 644 34.23 49.72 -16.36
CA MET A 644 34.61 50.48 -17.57
C MET A 644 34.73 51.99 -17.34
N HIS A 645 34.59 52.44 -16.10
CA HIS A 645 34.62 53.85 -15.75
C HIS A 645 36.00 54.26 -15.25
N PHE A 646 36.37 55.50 -15.57
CA PHE A 646 37.49 56.15 -14.91
C PHE A 646 37.02 56.58 -13.51
N LEU A 647 37.59 55.97 -12.46
CA LEU A 647 37.16 56.20 -11.08
C LEU A 647 38.23 56.97 -10.32
N THR A 648 37.78 57.92 -9.48
CA THR A 648 38.65 58.70 -8.60
C THR A 648 38.32 58.39 -7.15
N PHE A 649 39.29 57.86 -6.42
CA PHE A 649 39.17 57.52 -5.01
C PHE A 649 39.92 58.53 -4.15
N SER A 650 39.27 58.97 -3.07
CA SER A 650 39.91 59.65 -1.96
C SER A 650 40.34 58.62 -0.95
N VAL A 651 41.63 58.59 -0.60
CA VAL A 651 42.20 57.65 0.36
C VAL A 651 42.70 58.44 1.56
N VAL A 652 42.25 58.06 2.75
CA VAL A 652 42.66 58.67 4.02
C VAL A 652 43.03 57.56 5.01
N MET A 653 44.27 57.61 5.52
CA MET A 653 44.73 56.75 6.61
C MET A 653 44.50 57.48 7.94
N GLU A 654 43.65 56.92 8.78
CA GLU A 654 43.34 57.50 10.09
C GLU A 654 44.49 57.24 11.08
N PRO A 655 44.90 58.25 11.87
CA PRO A 655 45.91 58.08 12.91
C PRO A 655 45.38 57.20 14.03
N ASN A 656 46.27 56.42 14.65
CA ASN A 656 45.94 55.54 15.76
C ASN A 656 47.08 55.55 16.78
N ASP A 657 46.77 55.60 18.07
CA ASP A 657 47.80 55.64 19.13
C ASP A 657 48.57 54.31 19.26
N LYS A 658 47.99 53.21 18.79
CA LYS A 658 48.58 51.87 18.85
C LYS A 658 49.66 51.61 17.81
N PHE A 659 49.77 52.43 16.76
CA PHE A 659 50.82 52.29 15.75
C PHE A 659 51.16 53.63 15.09
N ALA A 660 52.45 53.85 14.81
CA ALA A 660 52.86 54.87 13.86
C ALA A 660 52.84 54.29 12.44
N PHE A 661 52.55 55.10 11.42
CA PHE A 661 52.62 54.66 10.04
C PHE A 661 53.45 55.61 9.18
N SER A 662 54.13 55.04 8.18
CA SER A 662 54.80 55.76 7.11
C SER A 662 54.10 55.47 5.78
N GLY A 663 53.60 56.53 5.14
CA GLY A 663 52.84 56.47 3.89
C GLY A 663 52.05 57.76 3.66
N ALA A 664 51.34 57.85 2.53
CA ALA A 664 50.53 59.02 2.24
C ALA A 664 49.29 59.07 3.16
N LYS A 665 49.27 59.98 4.13
CA LYS A 665 48.15 60.15 5.07
C LYS A 665 46.82 60.46 4.36
N GLN A 666 46.86 61.32 3.35
CA GLN A 666 45.72 61.63 2.49
C GLN A 666 46.21 61.71 1.05
N SER A 667 45.52 61.00 0.16
CA SER A 667 45.85 60.97 -1.26
C SER A 667 44.60 60.89 -2.12
N THR A 668 44.75 61.27 -3.40
CA THR A 668 43.72 61.08 -4.42
C THR A 668 44.28 60.14 -5.47
N ILE A 669 43.58 59.04 -5.74
CA ILE A 669 43.98 58.04 -6.72
C ILE A 669 42.97 58.02 -7.85
N GLN A 670 43.47 58.15 -9.07
CA GLN A 670 42.71 57.94 -10.28
C GLN A 670 43.06 56.56 -10.84
N LEU A 671 42.04 55.74 -11.12
CA LEU A 671 42.17 54.42 -11.71
C LEU A 671 41.49 54.39 -13.08
N LEU A 672 42.24 53.90 -14.06
CA LEU A 672 41.71 53.62 -15.39
C LEU A 672 40.70 52.47 -15.33
N PRO A 673 39.81 52.35 -16.33
CA PRO A 673 39.02 51.14 -16.56
C PRO A 673 39.88 49.88 -16.51
N LEU A 674 39.36 48.81 -15.90
CA LEU A 674 40.03 47.50 -15.79
C LEU A 674 41.48 47.57 -15.31
N SER A 675 41.75 48.41 -14.32
CA SER A 675 43.08 48.55 -13.75
C SER A 675 43.06 48.43 -12.24
N ARG A 676 44.23 48.18 -11.68
CA ARG A 676 44.43 48.06 -10.23
C ARG A 676 45.65 48.84 -9.79
N ARG A 677 45.62 49.37 -8.57
CA ARG A 677 46.72 50.17 -8.02
C ARG A 677 46.96 49.83 -6.56
N GLY A 678 48.21 49.48 -6.25
CA GLY A 678 48.70 49.23 -4.90
C GLY A 678 49.12 50.52 -4.20
N MET A 679 48.94 50.55 -2.88
CA MET A 679 49.50 51.52 -1.95
C MET A 679 50.16 50.77 -0.80
N SER A 680 51.40 51.13 -0.50
CA SER A 680 52.14 50.51 0.59
C SER A 680 52.22 51.46 1.79
N PHE A 681 51.99 50.91 2.97
CA PHE A 681 52.16 51.57 4.26
C PHE A 681 53.08 50.72 5.12
N ASN A 682 54.04 51.36 5.76
CA ASN A 682 54.87 50.70 6.77
C ASN A 682 54.29 51.05 8.14
N LEU A 683 53.84 50.06 8.89
CA LEU A 683 53.29 50.23 10.23
C LEU A 683 54.35 49.85 11.26
N LEU A 684 54.55 50.76 12.21
CA LEU A 684 55.40 50.57 13.39
C LEU A 684 54.48 50.45 14.62
N PRO A 685 54.20 49.22 15.10
CA PRO A 685 53.33 48.99 16.24
C PRO A 685 53.98 49.47 17.56
N ASN A 686 53.23 50.24 18.33
CA ASN A 686 53.60 50.69 19.69
C ASN A 686 53.19 49.66 20.77
N VAL A 687 52.34 48.69 20.40
CA VAL A 687 51.84 47.61 21.27
C VAL A 687 52.34 46.25 20.78
N ARG A 688 52.29 45.23 21.64
CA ARG A 688 52.72 43.84 21.36
C ARG A 688 51.69 42.86 21.95
N GLY A 689 51.55 41.69 21.34
CA GLY A 689 50.61 40.65 21.79
C GLY A 689 49.14 41.05 21.71
N GLU A 690 48.77 42.00 20.83
CA GLU A 690 47.40 42.50 20.70
C GLU A 690 46.99 42.62 19.22
N TRP A 691 45.68 42.55 18.96
CA TRP A 691 45.09 42.91 17.68
C TRP A 691 45.01 44.43 17.53
N VAL A 692 45.58 44.95 16.45
CA VAL A 692 45.60 46.38 16.11
C VAL A 692 44.74 46.64 14.87
N ARG A 693 44.06 47.79 14.85
CA ARG A 693 43.13 48.17 13.78
C ARG A 693 43.66 49.35 12.95
N PRO A 694 44.30 49.10 11.80
CA PRO A 694 44.55 50.17 10.83
C PRO A 694 43.26 50.53 10.08
N GLN A 695 42.96 51.82 10.04
CA GLN A 695 41.75 52.35 9.38
C GLN A 695 42.13 53.14 8.13
N LEU A 696 42.03 52.47 6.99
CA LEU A 696 42.12 53.10 5.67
C LEU A 696 40.71 53.32 5.12
N VAL A 697 40.32 54.58 4.99
CA VAL A 697 39.04 54.97 4.39
C VAL A 697 39.26 55.27 2.91
N VAL A 698 38.66 54.44 2.05
CA VAL A 698 38.70 54.60 0.59
C VAL A 698 37.31 55.01 0.12
N THR A 699 37.16 56.23 -0.37
CA THR A 699 35.87 56.78 -0.82
C THR A 699 35.90 57.06 -2.30
N ASP A 700 34.97 56.45 -3.05
CA ASP A 700 34.70 56.82 -4.44
C ASP A 700 34.14 58.25 -4.48
N ARG A 701 34.81 59.18 -5.15
CA ARG A 701 34.37 60.59 -5.21
C ARG A 701 33.16 60.82 -6.09
N TYR A 702 32.95 59.97 -7.09
CA TYR A 702 31.84 60.11 -8.02
C TYR A 702 30.54 59.62 -7.36
N PHE A 703 30.58 58.41 -6.80
CA PHE A 703 29.41 57.80 -6.14
C PHE A 703 29.27 58.15 -4.65
N GLN A 704 30.26 58.82 -4.06
CA GLN A 704 30.34 59.11 -2.62
C GLN A 704 30.21 57.85 -1.74
N LYS A 705 30.63 56.69 -2.27
CA LYS A 705 30.55 55.38 -1.61
C LYS A 705 31.88 55.07 -0.94
N VAL A 706 31.86 54.76 0.35
CA VAL A 706 33.02 54.22 1.07
C VAL A 706 33.14 52.73 0.73
N LEU A 707 34.30 52.33 0.23
CA LEU A 707 34.60 50.94 -0.11
C LEU A 707 35.03 50.17 1.14
N LYS A 708 34.48 48.99 1.34
CA LYS A 708 34.90 48.07 2.40
C LYS A 708 36.27 47.49 2.05
N VAL A 709 37.20 47.58 2.99
CA VAL A 709 38.50 46.93 2.89
C VAL A 709 38.36 45.45 3.25
N ALA A 710 38.71 44.56 2.32
CA ALA A 710 38.72 43.12 2.56
C ALA A 710 40.04 42.69 3.23
N PRO A 711 39.98 41.81 4.26
CA PRO A 711 41.17 41.32 4.94
C PRO A 711 42.00 40.39 4.02
N GLY A 712 43.32 40.51 4.10
CA GLY A 712 44.27 39.57 3.52
C GLY A 712 44.56 38.37 4.43
N ASP A 713 45.52 37.56 4.02
CA ASP A 713 45.95 36.39 4.80
C ASP A 713 46.57 36.84 6.14
N GLY A 714 46.21 36.15 7.23
CA GLY A 714 46.64 36.50 8.59
C GLY A 714 45.93 37.70 9.23
N MET A 715 44.90 38.27 8.57
CA MET A 715 44.08 39.36 9.10
C MET A 715 42.67 38.88 9.49
N LYS A 716 42.03 39.54 10.45
CA LYS A 716 40.62 39.34 10.81
C LYS A 716 39.77 40.51 10.32
N SER A 717 38.49 40.28 10.06
CA SER A 717 37.51 41.35 9.81
C SER A 717 36.61 41.56 11.04
N ASP A 718 36.25 42.81 11.28
CA ASP A 718 35.36 43.27 12.35
C ASP A 718 34.38 44.32 11.80
N LYS A 719 33.34 44.69 12.57
CA LYS A 719 32.33 45.70 12.18
C LYS A 719 32.94 47.05 11.82
N GLU A 720 34.07 47.39 12.45
CA GLU A 720 34.75 48.68 12.33
C GLU A 720 35.98 48.65 11.39
N GLY A 721 36.29 47.51 10.75
CA GLY A 721 37.40 47.41 9.79
C GLY A 721 38.18 46.10 9.88
N ILE A 722 39.45 46.14 9.47
CA ILE A 722 40.36 44.99 9.50
C ILE A 722 41.25 45.03 10.75
N LEU A 723 41.54 43.85 11.30
CA LEU A 723 42.38 43.65 12.47
C LEU A 723 43.64 42.88 12.07
N ILE A 724 44.78 43.34 12.58
CA ILE A 724 46.09 42.73 12.37
C ILE A 724 46.65 42.28 13.70
N TRP A 725 47.18 41.06 13.76
CA TRP A 725 47.84 40.55 14.96
C TRP A 725 49.25 41.11 15.06
N ILE A 726 49.61 41.65 16.22
CA ILE A 726 50.99 41.98 16.54
C ILE A 726 51.50 40.91 17.50
N PRO A 727 52.47 40.08 17.10
CA PRO A 727 53.09 39.09 17.99
C PRO A 727 53.65 39.74 19.28
N PRO A 728 53.71 39.01 20.40
CA PRO A 728 54.50 39.42 21.54
C PRO A 728 55.99 39.48 21.17
N ASP A 729 56.79 40.24 21.92
CA ASP A 729 58.24 40.12 21.82
C ASP A 729 58.63 38.70 22.27
N GLU A 730 59.46 38.00 21.49
CA GLU A 730 60.04 36.71 21.92
C GLU A 730 60.92 36.99 23.15
N GLU A 731 60.66 36.31 24.28
CA GLU A 731 61.55 36.34 25.47
C GLU A 731 62.91 35.68 25.19
#